data_AF-A0A9E3RQ58-F1
#
_entry.id   AF-A0A9E3RQ58-F1
#
_cell.length_a   1.000
_cell.length_b   1.000
_cell.length_c   1.000
_cell.angle_alpha   90.00
_cell.angle_beta   90.00
_cell.angle_gamma   90.00
#
_symmetry.space_group_name_H-M   'P 1'
#
loop_
_entity.id
_entity.type
_entity.pdbx_description
1 polymer ?
#
loop_
_entity_poly.entity_id
_entity_poly.type
_entity_poly.pdbx_seq_one_letter_code
_entity_poly.pdbx_strand_id
1 'polypeptide(L)'
;MSRFPALFVCLLAITITPHSMAGGGPEPDVPYVQEYHERYPLATPDENDVRAIAVDTSGSAWIATKMGVRVLRDGAWSNIGGKGDIGKTFDVAAGTDGSVWVGAWDGLYRFSSETVEKIDEVKGPVAAIGLNQDGLIAAGIDVIWRFDGKKWKRIEGPWSGSPRAVCPLPNNGFQLGTTHGLFERSLKGDSVLVRENELVSGFVQALAMGADGRLWIGQLGGVDVYRNGQRLKHLTAAEGLPNYNVRALAIAPDGAVWMGTELGVVRYDGTWSLRHGLRWLVSNDVRDLAVASDGAVWVATDKGVSAIKRRDMTLAAKADEFMKVCRARHIREPGIVRRCALKVQGDVSTSQFIDDDNDGSYTAYYLVMQAFRYAATKDPDARAEAKRAFDVLVLLQRVTGTEGFFARTIVPVDWGKVNDANEEVTGDVIAERRVREARWKQVDERWRPSADGKWLWKGDTSSDETVGHYFGYFFYYTLVADDAEKEYVRQHVRRVTDHIVDGGLVLTDIDGTHTRWGVWAPERLNHDPNWTAERGINSMEILSFLKVAHTITGDAKYDRVYRELIEKHGYAKNASNCKTFILSQRTHIDDELLAMTLPGLLLSEKDPTLREYYLRGLEQWYSGLKDDQSYWFDFVYRLCSGRDTDVKQSVEYMRDAPLDLIEWTMDNTSREDLRLVRRPEIDPLQTDRLVPPSERAVAQWDRNPWIAVQGMDGYSEAEGVAWLMPYWMGRCYGYIAEPK
;
A
#
# COMPACT_ATOMS: atom_id res chain seq x y z
N MET A 1 55.51 -14.71 -44.12
CA MET A 1 54.35 -14.40 -44.98
C MET A 1 53.33 -15.54 -44.80
N SER A 2 52.62 -15.68 -43.68
CA SER A 2 51.49 -14.91 -43.12
C SER A 2 50.23 -14.91 -43.99
N ARG A 3 49.30 -15.84 -43.71
CA ARG A 3 47.85 -15.65 -43.87
C ARG A 3 47.13 -16.29 -42.69
N PHE A 4 46.60 -15.44 -41.81
CA PHE A 4 45.61 -15.75 -40.78
C PHE A 4 44.22 -15.87 -41.43
N PRO A 5 43.33 -16.77 -40.96
CA PRO A 5 41.89 -16.61 -41.15
C PRO A 5 41.26 -15.92 -39.93
N ALA A 6 40.31 -15.04 -40.24
CA ALA A 6 39.56 -14.21 -39.30
C ALA A 6 38.72 -15.04 -38.32
N LEU A 7 38.79 -14.70 -37.03
CA LEU A 7 37.85 -15.14 -36.01
C LEU A 7 36.52 -14.39 -36.20
N PHE A 8 35.46 -15.14 -36.46
CA PHE A 8 34.08 -14.67 -36.33
C PHE A 8 33.74 -14.52 -34.84
N VAL A 9 33.48 -13.29 -34.39
CA VAL A 9 32.90 -13.02 -33.08
C VAL A 9 31.41 -13.34 -33.18
N CYS A 10 30.97 -14.40 -32.50
CA CYS A 10 29.55 -14.71 -32.35
C CYS A 10 28.88 -13.64 -31.49
N LEU A 11 28.09 -12.77 -32.12
CA LEU A 11 27.03 -12.02 -31.45
C LEU A 11 25.98 -13.01 -30.92
N LEU A 12 26.08 -13.39 -29.64
CA LEU A 12 24.98 -14.03 -28.93
C LEU A 12 23.95 -12.96 -28.58
N ALA A 13 22.98 -12.77 -29.46
CA ALA A 13 21.69 -12.25 -29.04
C ALA A 13 21.08 -13.28 -28.09
N ILE A 14 20.99 -12.96 -26.79
CA ILE A 14 20.07 -13.66 -25.89
C ILE A 14 18.67 -13.27 -26.38
N THR A 15 18.15 -14.00 -27.38
CA THR A 15 16.72 -13.98 -27.68
C THR A 15 16.05 -14.58 -26.46
N ILE A 16 15.51 -13.72 -25.60
CA ILE A 16 14.50 -14.11 -24.61
C ILE A 16 13.28 -14.50 -25.45
N THR A 17 13.28 -15.73 -25.95
CA THR A 17 12.09 -16.33 -26.52
C THR A 17 11.06 -16.42 -25.40
N PRO A 18 9.83 -15.92 -25.58
CA PRO A 18 8.76 -16.15 -24.62
C PRO A 18 8.68 -17.66 -24.42
N HIS A 19 8.91 -18.12 -23.18
CA HIS A 19 8.64 -19.52 -22.85
C HIS A 19 7.19 -19.79 -23.25
N SER A 20 6.93 -20.94 -23.89
CA SER A 20 5.58 -21.31 -24.29
C SER A 20 4.69 -21.23 -23.05
N MET A 21 3.71 -20.34 -23.08
CA MET A 21 2.69 -20.19 -22.03
C MET A 21 1.99 -21.54 -21.88
N ALA A 22 2.38 -22.31 -20.86
CA ALA A 22 1.70 -23.55 -20.49
C ALA A 22 0.53 -23.21 -19.54
N GLY A 23 -0.31 -22.26 -19.93
CA GLY A 23 -1.40 -21.68 -19.14
C GLY A 23 -2.03 -20.52 -19.92
N GLY A 24 -3.22 -20.05 -19.50
CA GLY A 24 -4.02 -19.05 -20.23
C GLY A 24 -3.24 -17.81 -20.70
N GLY A 25 -3.76 -17.13 -21.72
CA GLY A 25 -3.17 -15.89 -22.26
C GLY A 25 -2.90 -14.82 -21.20
N PRO A 26 -2.18 -13.73 -21.54
CA PRO A 26 -1.84 -12.68 -20.58
C PRO A 26 -3.09 -12.14 -19.88
N GLU A 27 -2.97 -11.83 -18.59
CA GLU A 27 -4.08 -11.24 -17.83
C GLU A 27 -4.40 -9.85 -18.39
N PRO A 28 -5.68 -9.52 -18.65
CA PRO A 28 -6.03 -8.31 -19.36
C PRO A 28 -5.92 -7.07 -18.47
N ASP A 29 -5.26 -6.04 -18.99
CA ASP A 29 -5.31 -4.69 -18.42
C ASP A 29 -6.57 -3.97 -18.92
N VAL A 30 -7.66 -4.13 -18.17
CA VAL A 30 -9.00 -3.59 -18.45
C VAL A 30 -9.40 -2.55 -17.40
N PRO A 31 -10.31 -1.62 -17.74
CA PRO A 31 -10.81 -0.64 -16.78
C PRO A 31 -11.37 -1.29 -15.52
N TYR A 32 -11.01 -0.72 -14.37
CA TYR A 32 -11.53 -1.05 -13.06
C TYR A 32 -11.76 0.24 -12.26
N VAL A 33 -12.56 0.15 -11.21
CA VAL A 33 -12.85 1.31 -10.35
C VAL A 33 -11.82 1.38 -9.24
N GLN A 34 -11.11 2.50 -9.16
CA GLN A 34 -10.18 2.80 -8.07
C GLN A 34 -10.81 3.81 -7.11
N GLU A 35 -10.81 3.47 -5.83
CA GLU A 35 -11.21 4.37 -4.75
C GLU A 35 -10.04 5.30 -4.36
N TYR A 36 -10.38 6.52 -3.96
CA TYR A 36 -9.45 7.51 -3.40
C TYR A 36 -10.13 8.40 -2.36
N HIS A 37 -9.34 9.04 -1.51
CA HIS A 37 -9.80 9.82 -0.36
C HIS A 37 -9.61 11.33 -0.57
N GLU A 38 -10.62 12.10 -0.21
CA GLU A 38 -10.51 13.54 0.00
C GLU A 38 -10.97 13.94 1.41
N ARG A 39 -10.26 14.92 2.00
CA ARG A 39 -10.47 15.40 3.37
C ARG A 39 -11.14 16.77 3.35
N TYR A 40 -12.17 16.94 4.18
CA TYR A 40 -12.92 18.19 4.31
C TYR A 40 -13.06 18.61 5.78
N PRO A 41 -11.95 18.98 6.44
CA PRO A 41 -12.00 19.47 7.82
C PRO A 41 -12.77 20.80 7.90
N LEU A 42 -13.41 21.03 9.04
CA LEU A 42 -14.05 22.30 9.40
C LEU A 42 -13.10 23.18 10.21
N ALA A 43 -13.46 24.46 10.33
CA ALA A 43 -12.61 25.51 10.89
C ALA A 43 -12.26 25.31 12.36
N THR A 44 -13.14 24.66 13.13
CA THR A 44 -12.96 24.46 14.58
C THR A 44 -13.19 23.01 15.01
N PRO A 45 -12.59 22.55 16.12
CA PRO A 45 -12.84 21.22 16.66
C PRO A 45 -14.32 20.92 16.95
N ASP A 46 -15.09 21.91 17.41
CA ASP A 46 -16.53 21.70 17.71
C ASP A 46 -17.39 21.55 16.45
N GLU A 47 -17.00 22.21 15.34
CA GLU A 47 -17.64 22.01 14.04
C GLU A 47 -17.23 20.67 13.41
N ASN A 48 -16.07 20.14 13.77
CA ASN A 48 -15.57 18.85 13.31
C ASN A 48 -16.26 17.65 13.98
N ASP A 49 -17.02 17.84 15.06
CA ASP A 49 -17.90 16.78 15.59
C ASP A 49 -19.18 16.67 14.73
N VAL A 50 -19.07 15.95 13.62
CA VAL A 50 -20.12 15.78 12.63
C VAL A 50 -21.02 14.61 13.01
N ARG A 51 -22.31 14.88 13.17
CA ARG A 51 -23.29 13.91 13.70
C ARG A 51 -24.05 13.17 12.61
N ALA A 52 -24.40 13.86 11.54
CA ALA A 52 -25.16 13.33 10.42
C ALA A 52 -24.74 14.03 9.12
N ILE A 53 -24.89 13.33 8.00
CA ILE A 53 -24.54 13.83 6.67
C ILE A 53 -25.54 13.38 5.62
N ALA A 54 -25.89 14.28 4.70
CA ALA A 54 -26.72 13.98 3.54
C ALA A 54 -26.15 14.66 2.29
N VAL A 55 -26.41 14.09 1.12
CA VAL A 55 -26.03 14.68 -0.17
C VAL A 55 -27.31 15.03 -0.92
N ASP A 56 -27.43 16.28 -1.34
CA ASP A 56 -28.59 16.72 -2.12
C ASP A 56 -28.46 16.38 -3.61
N THR A 57 -29.51 16.65 -4.37
CA THR A 57 -29.56 16.36 -5.83
C THR A 57 -28.59 17.21 -6.66
N SER A 58 -28.00 18.26 -6.09
CA SER A 58 -26.93 19.04 -6.72
C SER A 58 -25.53 18.48 -6.45
N GLY A 59 -25.42 17.46 -5.60
CA GLY A 59 -24.14 16.92 -5.13
C GLY A 59 -23.53 17.67 -3.95
N SER A 60 -24.26 18.62 -3.35
CA SER A 60 -23.77 19.34 -2.17
C SER A 60 -23.88 18.45 -0.92
N ALA A 61 -22.83 18.41 -0.11
CA ALA A 61 -22.84 17.68 1.16
C ALA A 61 -23.33 18.58 2.30
N TRP A 62 -24.35 18.15 3.01
CA TRP A 62 -24.95 18.84 4.15
C TRP A 62 -24.64 18.08 5.42
N ILE A 63 -24.23 18.80 6.46
CA ILE A 63 -23.87 18.17 7.74
C ILE A 63 -24.59 18.80 8.91
N ALA A 64 -24.98 17.97 9.87
CA ALA A 64 -25.45 18.39 11.18
C ALA A 64 -24.29 18.32 12.19
N THR A 65 -24.06 19.41 12.93
CA THR A 65 -22.98 19.51 13.92
C THR A 65 -23.49 20.02 15.27
N LYS A 66 -22.60 20.08 16.27
CA LYS A 66 -22.85 20.79 17.54
C LYS A 66 -23.14 22.29 17.35
N MET A 67 -22.64 22.88 16.28
CA MET A 67 -22.72 24.32 15.95
C MET A 67 -23.74 24.62 14.83
N GLY A 68 -24.65 23.69 14.58
CA GLY A 68 -25.67 23.81 13.55
C GLY A 68 -25.30 23.14 12.24
N VAL A 69 -25.98 23.57 11.17
CA VAL A 69 -25.83 22.97 9.84
C VAL A 69 -24.73 23.67 9.04
N ARG A 70 -23.98 22.90 8.25
CA ARG A 70 -23.07 23.41 7.21
C ARG A 70 -23.37 22.74 5.88
N VAL A 71 -23.06 23.42 4.79
CA VAL A 71 -23.09 22.86 3.45
C VAL A 71 -21.72 23.01 2.80
N LEU A 72 -21.28 21.97 2.12
CA LEU A 72 -20.13 22.00 1.24
C LEU A 72 -20.63 22.20 -0.20
N ARG A 73 -20.24 23.31 -0.81
CA ARG A 73 -20.48 23.61 -2.23
C ARG A 73 -19.18 24.04 -2.87
N ASP A 74 -18.89 23.52 -4.06
CA ASP A 74 -17.67 23.85 -4.80
C ASP A 74 -16.39 23.73 -3.96
N GLY A 75 -16.35 22.73 -3.07
CA GLY A 75 -15.21 22.45 -2.17
C GLY A 75 -15.09 23.36 -0.95
N ALA A 76 -16.05 24.28 -0.71
CA ALA A 76 -16.01 25.20 0.42
C ALA A 76 -17.21 25.04 1.37
N TRP A 77 -16.92 24.98 2.67
CA TRP A 77 -17.94 24.97 3.73
C TRP A 77 -18.56 26.35 3.87
N SER A 78 -19.89 26.41 3.92
CA SER A 78 -20.63 27.63 4.18
C SER A 78 -21.79 27.39 5.16
N ASN A 79 -22.18 28.46 5.83
CA ASN A 79 -23.43 28.50 6.59
C ASN A 79 -24.59 28.70 5.61
N ILE A 80 -25.69 27.99 5.83
CA ILE A 80 -26.92 28.27 5.08
C ILE A 80 -27.84 29.15 5.91
N GLY A 81 -27.97 30.39 5.46
CA GLY A 81 -29.06 31.28 5.80
C GLY A 81 -28.61 32.55 6.52
N GLY A 82 -28.98 33.72 5.98
CA GLY A 82 -28.88 35.02 6.66
C GLY A 82 -29.82 35.20 7.86
N LYS A 83 -30.35 34.10 8.42
CA LYS A 83 -31.00 34.04 9.74
C LYS A 83 -30.03 33.33 10.68
N GLY A 84 -29.86 33.84 11.90
CA GLY A 84 -28.84 33.37 12.85
C GLY A 84 -28.82 31.87 13.12
N ASP A 85 -27.75 31.45 13.79
CA ASP A 85 -27.46 30.06 14.22
C ASP A 85 -28.72 29.32 14.72
N ILE A 86 -29.13 28.24 14.03
CA ILE A 86 -30.23 27.36 14.46
C ILE A 86 -29.85 26.47 15.66
N GLY A 87 -28.63 26.62 16.17
CA GLY A 87 -28.09 25.92 17.33
C GLY A 87 -27.77 24.47 17.03
N LYS A 88 -27.78 23.63 18.06
CA LYS A 88 -27.40 22.21 17.95
C LYS A 88 -28.32 21.46 17.00
N THR A 89 -27.72 20.81 16.01
CA THR A 89 -28.41 19.93 15.05
C THR A 89 -28.01 18.48 15.29
N PHE A 90 -28.91 17.54 15.03
CA PHE A 90 -28.72 16.12 15.32
C PHE A 90 -28.78 15.24 14.08
N ASP A 91 -29.60 15.59 13.10
CA ASP A 91 -29.79 14.80 11.90
C ASP A 91 -30.08 15.68 10.67
N VAL A 92 -29.78 15.17 9.48
CA VAL A 92 -30.01 15.85 8.20
C VAL A 92 -30.42 14.84 7.12
N ALA A 93 -31.46 15.18 6.34
CA ALA A 93 -31.93 14.35 5.24
C ALA A 93 -32.21 15.19 3.99
N ALA A 94 -31.75 14.75 2.83
CA ALA A 94 -31.98 15.42 1.56
C ALA A 94 -33.08 14.72 0.74
N GLY A 95 -34.02 15.50 0.23
CA GLY A 95 -35.10 15.06 -0.63
C GLY A 95 -34.76 15.12 -2.11
N THR A 96 -35.46 14.31 -2.90
CA THR A 96 -35.33 14.30 -4.37
C THR A 96 -35.89 15.57 -5.02
N ASP A 97 -36.67 16.37 -4.29
CA ASP A 97 -37.17 17.69 -4.69
C ASP A 97 -36.15 18.82 -4.47
N GLY A 98 -34.95 18.49 -3.98
CA GLY A 98 -33.91 19.45 -3.62
C GLY A 98 -34.11 20.12 -2.26
N SER A 99 -35.14 19.74 -1.49
CA SER A 99 -35.28 20.20 -0.11
C SER A 99 -34.36 19.43 0.84
N VAL A 100 -33.82 20.12 1.84
CA VAL A 100 -33.02 19.50 2.89
C VAL A 100 -33.67 19.75 4.24
N TRP A 101 -33.83 18.69 5.03
CA TRP A 101 -34.50 18.70 6.31
C TRP A 101 -33.48 18.52 7.42
N VAL A 102 -33.56 19.34 8.45
CA VAL A 102 -32.59 19.35 9.56
C VAL A 102 -33.31 19.23 10.89
N GLY A 103 -32.94 18.22 11.66
CA GLY A 103 -33.43 17.98 13.01
C GLY A 103 -32.57 18.74 14.02
N ALA A 104 -33.19 19.60 14.80
CA ALA A 104 -32.50 20.48 15.73
C ALA A 104 -33.03 20.33 17.17
N TRP A 105 -32.34 20.99 18.10
CA TRP A 105 -32.71 21.02 19.51
C TRP A 105 -34.09 21.61 19.78
N ASP A 106 -34.59 22.51 18.93
CA ASP A 106 -35.86 23.21 19.13
C ASP A 106 -36.93 22.93 18.05
N GLY A 107 -36.69 21.97 17.16
CA GLY A 107 -37.69 21.53 16.18
C GLY A 107 -37.08 20.99 14.88
N LEU A 108 -37.86 21.12 13.81
CA LEU A 108 -37.49 20.71 12.45
C LEU A 108 -37.39 21.94 11.54
N TYR A 109 -36.38 21.96 10.69
CA TYR A 109 -36.16 23.00 9.69
C TYR A 109 -36.16 22.41 8.29
N ARG A 110 -36.75 23.13 7.33
CA ARG A 110 -36.68 22.83 5.90
C ARG A 110 -35.87 23.92 5.20
N PHE A 111 -34.89 23.47 4.43
CA PHE A 111 -34.07 24.30 3.57
C PHE A 111 -34.45 24.04 2.11
N SER A 112 -34.63 25.13 1.37
CA SER A 112 -34.75 25.12 -0.10
C SER A 112 -33.69 26.04 -0.68
N SER A 113 -33.56 26.08 -2.02
CA SER A 113 -32.66 27.01 -2.71
C SER A 113 -32.92 28.48 -2.36
N GLU A 114 -34.13 28.83 -1.93
CA GLU A 114 -34.57 30.21 -1.74
C GLU A 114 -34.81 30.60 -0.27
N THR A 115 -35.15 29.64 0.60
CA THR A 115 -35.62 29.94 1.97
C THR A 115 -35.25 28.88 3.00
N VAL A 116 -35.21 29.32 4.26
CA VAL A 116 -35.17 28.46 5.46
C VAL A 116 -36.45 28.66 6.25
N GLU A 117 -37.17 27.57 6.48
CA GLU A 117 -38.45 27.51 7.17
C GLU A 117 -38.35 26.64 8.43
N LYS A 118 -38.83 27.16 9.57
CA LYS A 118 -39.02 26.35 10.78
C LYS A 118 -40.44 25.80 10.77
N ILE A 119 -40.58 24.49 11.03
CA ILE A 119 -41.88 23.82 11.01
C ILE A 119 -42.55 23.95 12.38
N ASP A 120 -43.61 24.73 12.46
CA ASP A 120 -44.26 25.06 13.73
C ASP A 120 -44.93 23.85 14.41
N GLU A 121 -45.40 22.86 13.65
CA GLU A 121 -46.05 21.67 14.17
C GLU A 121 -45.10 20.69 14.86
N VAL A 122 -43.80 20.75 14.53
CA VAL A 122 -42.77 19.81 15.01
C VAL A 122 -41.95 20.47 16.12
N LYS A 123 -42.09 19.95 17.35
CA LYS A 123 -41.39 20.49 18.52
C LYS A 123 -40.14 19.68 18.82
N GLY A 124 -39.06 20.37 19.21
CA GLY A 124 -37.78 19.73 19.48
C GLY A 124 -37.69 19.00 20.83
N PRO A 125 -36.61 18.22 21.04
CA PRO A 125 -35.56 17.94 20.05
C PRO A 125 -36.00 16.90 19.01
N VAL A 126 -35.58 17.08 17.76
CA VAL A 126 -35.73 16.08 16.69
C VAL A 126 -34.41 15.33 16.54
N ALA A 127 -34.42 14.04 16.88
CA ALA A 127 -33.23 13.21 17.00
C ALA A 127 -32.91 12.39 15.75
N ALA A 128 -33.93 12.03 14.95
CA ALA A 128 -33.76 11.31 13.70
C ALA A 128 -34.82 11.72 12.67
N ILE A 129 -34.45 11.70 11.39
CA ILE A 129 -35.28 12.05 10.24
C ILE A 129 -35.18 10.92 9.22
N GLY A 130 -36.33 10.49 8.73
CA GLY A 130 -36.45 9.53 7.65
C GLY A 130 -37.27 10.13 6.54
N LEU A 131 -36.77 10.06 5.31
CA LEU A 131 -37.45 10.61 4.14
C LEU A 131 -37.56 9.55 3.05
N ASN A 132 -38.74 9.45 2.43
CA ASN A 132 -38.96 8.68 1.22
C ASN A 132 -39.92 9.43 0.28
N GLN A 133 -40.33 8.79 -0.82
CA GLN A 133 -41.25 9.39 -1.79
C GLN A 133 -42.67 9.63 -1.24
N ASP A 134 -43.08 8.89 -0.21
CA ASP A 134 -44.42 8.97 0.39
C ASP A 134 -44.52 10.04 1.50
N GLY A 135 -43.38 10.50 2.02
CA GLY A 135 -43.36 11.51 3.07
C GLY A 135 -42.12 11.49 3.97
N LEU A 136 -42.21 12.27 5.05
CA LEU A 136 -41.15 12.42 6.04
C LEU A 136 -41.62 11.95 7.42
N ILE A 137 -40.72 11.31 8.15
CA ILE A 137 -40.88 11.00 9.57
C ILE A 137 -39.81 11.76 10.34
N ALA A 138 -40.23 12.59 11.29
CA ALA A 138 -39.36 13.25 12.25
C ALA A 138 -39.58 12.61 13.63
N ALA A 139 -38.54 12.00 14.18
CA ALA A 139 -38.58 11.36 15.48
C ALA A 139 -38.01 12.29 16.55
N GLY A 140 -38.88 12.79 17.45
CA GLY A 140 -38.45 13.32 18.74
C GLY A 140 -38.44 12.23 19.81
N ILE A 141 -38.08 12.60 21.04
CA ILE A 141 -37.89 11.63 22.13
C ILE A 141 -39.19 10.86 22.44
N ASP A 142 -40.27 11.58 22.71
CA ASP A 142 -41.55 10.98 23.12
C ASP A 142 -42.61 10.98 22.01
N VAL A 143 -42.36 11.72 20.93
CA VAL A 143 -43.33 12.02 19.89
C VAL A 143 -42.70 11.85 18.52
N ILE A 144 -43.45 11.22 17.62
CA ILE A 144 -43.10 11.13 16.21
C ILE A 144 -44.05 12.02 15.42
N TRP A 145 -43.52 12.75 14.46
CA TRP A 145 -44.30 13.52 13.50
C TRP A 145 -44.15 12.91 12.13
N ARG A 146 -45.27 12.79 11.43
CA ARG A 146 -45.31 12.33 10.04
C ARG A 146 -45.85 13.42 9.14
N PHE A 147 -45.17 13.67 8.04
CA PHE A 147 -45.64 14.49 6.95
C PHE A 147 -46.00 13.62 5.75
N ASP A 148 -47.24 13.68 5.26
CA ASP A 148 -47.74 12.91 4.11
C ASP A 148 -47.69 13.69 2.78
N GLY A 149 -46.87 14.74 2.72
CA GLY A 149 -46.81 15.69 1.60
C GLY A 149 -47.85 16.80 1.67
N LYS A 150 -48.86 16.70 2.57
CA LYS A 150 -49.90 17.73 2.72
C LYS A 150 -50.04 18.23 4.15
N LYS A 151 -49.96 17.34 5.14
CA LYS A 151 -50.20 17.69 6.55
C LYS A 151 -49.29 16.94 7.50
N TRP A 152 -49.04 17.58 8.64
CA TRP A 152 -48.38 16.96 9.78
C TRP A 152 -49.37 16.18 10.63
N LYS A 153 -48.98 14.98 11.04
CA LYS A 153 -49.68 14.16 12.02
C LYS A 153 -48.76 13.85 13.18
N ARG A 154 -49.20 14.20 14.38
CA ARG A 154 -48.57 13.79 15.63
C ARG A 154 -48.93 12.35 15.94
N ILE A 155 -47.91 11.55 16.25
CA ILE A 155 -48.00 10.13 16.51
C ILE A 155 -47.38 9.87 17.87
N GLU A 156 -48.16 9.24 18.74
CA GLU A 156 -47.70 8.69 20.01
C GLU A 156 -47.65 7.16 19.88
N GLY A 157 -46.80 6.53 20.68
CA GLY A 157 -46.70 5.08 20.74
C GLY A 157 -45.83 4.65 21.91
N PRO A 158 -45.87 3.36 22.26
CA PRO A 158 -45.14 2.84 23.40
C PRO A 158 -43.68 2.50 23.03
N TRP A 159 -42.96 3.41 22.37
CA TRP A 159 -41.52 3.23 22.15
C TRP A 159 -40.73 3.66 23.38
N SER A 160 -39.68 2.90 23.69
CA SER A 160 -38.76 3.18 24.79
C SER A 160 -37.36 3.47 24.25
N GLY A 161 -36.57 4.20 25.03
CA GLY A 161 -35.22 4.59 24.66
C GLY A 161 -35.17 5.81 23.74
N SER A 162 -33.94 6.29 23.51
CA SER A 162 -33.72 7.41 22.60
C SER A 162 -33.80 6.94 21.15
N PRO A 163 -34.59 7.58 20.28
CA PRO A 163 -34.50 7.38 18.84
C PRO A 163 -33.08 7.57 18.33
N ARG A 164 -32.68 6.72 17.38
CA ARG A 164 -31.38 6.77 16.70
C ARG A 164 -31.52 6.79 15.18
N ALA A 165 -32.47 6.04 14.64
CA ALA A 165 -32.74 6.00 13.21
C ALA A 165 -34.23 5.78 12.97
N VAL A 166 -34.74 6.30 11.85
CA VAL A 166 -36.12 6.08 11.43
C VAL A 166 -36.17 5.84 9.92
N CYS A 167 -36.82 4.75 9.53
CA CYS A 167 -37.01 4.37 8.13
C CYS A 167 -38.50 4.44 7.80
N PRO A 168 -38.94 5.39 6.95
CA PRO A 168 -40.32 5.44 6.50
C PRO A 168 -40.66 4.20 5.65
N LEU A 169 -41.85 3.65 5.86
CA LEU A 169 -42.39 2.51 5.11
C LEU A 169 -43.48 2.98 4.14
N PRO A 170 -43.79 2.19 3.09
CA PRO A 170 -44.94 2.47 2.22
C PRO A 170 -46.24 2.60 3.01
N ASN A 171 -47.19 3.35 2.44
CA ASN A 171 -48.53 3.57 3.01
C ASN A 171 -48.51 4.26 4.39
N ASN A 172 -47.52 5.12 4.63
CA ASN A 172 -47.39 5.95 5.82
C ASN A 172 -47.03 5.21 7.13
N GLY A 173 -46.43 4.03 7.04
CA GLY A 173 -45.81 3.34 8.18
C GLY A 173 -44.38 3.82 8.42
N PHE A 174 -43.73 3.29 9.47
CA PHE A 174 -42.32 3.51 9.72
C PHE A 174 -41.71 2.42 10.62
N GLN A 175 -40.39 2.31 10.56
CA GLN A 175 -39.57 1.58 11.52
C GLN A 175 -38.70 2.57 12.29
N LEU A 176 -38.59 2.38 13.60
CA LEU A 176 -37.87 3.24 14.52
C LEU A 176 -36.85 2.40 15.30
N GLY A 177 -35.58 2.66 15.08
CA GLY A 177 -34.50 2.13 15.89
C GLY A 177 -34.26 3.03 17.10
N THR A 178 -34.22 2.45 18.29
CA THR A 178 -33.91 3.15 19.52
C THR A 178 -32.80 2.45 20.29
N THR A 179 -32.34 3.06 21.39
CA THR A 179 -31.42 2.41 22.33
C THR A 179 -31.99 1.18 23.06
N HIS A 180 -33.28 0.84 22.86
CA HIS A 180 -33.97 -0.25 23.53
C HIS A 180 -34.77 -1.19 22.60
N GLY A 181 -34.76 -0.96 21.28
CA GLY A 181 -35.31 -1.93 20.33
C GLY A 181 -35.58 -1.36 18.95
N LEU A 182 -36.15 -2.21 18.09
CA LEU A 182 -36.73 -1.85 16.81
C LEU A 182 -38.26 -1.86 16.94
N PHE A 183 -38.90 -0.72 16.71
CA PHE A 183 -40.35 -0.57 16.72
C PHE A 183 -40.84 -0.40 15.29
N GLU A 184 -41.87 -1.13 14.89
CA GLU A 184 -42.55 -0.96 13.61
C GLU A 184 -43.99 -0.52 13.82
N ARG A 185 -44.43 0.43 13.00
CA ARG A 185 -45.84 0.75 12.79
C ARG A 185 -46.16 0.58 11.32
N SER A 186 -46.96 -0.44 10.99
CA SER A 186 -47.35 -0.73 9.61
C SER A 186 -48.86 -1.04 9.49
N LEU A 187 -49.33 -1.28 8.26
CA LEU A 187 -50.73 -1.66 8.01
C LEU A 187 -51.11 -3.00 8.67
N LYS A 188 -50.13 -3.84 9.01
CA LYS A 188 -50.36 -5.12 9.69
C LYS A 188 -50.52 -4.98 11.21
N GLY A 189 -50.30 -3.78 11.74
CA GLY A 189 -50.29 -3.48 13.17
C GLY A 189 -48.93 -2.98 13.64
N ASP A 190 -48.84 -2.69 14.93
CA ASP A 190 -47.59 -2.33 15.59
C ASP A 190 -46.84 -3.61 15.99
N SER A 191 -45.51 -3.61 15.83
CA SER A 191 -44.65 -4.70 16.32
C SER A 191 -43.38 -4.14 16.98
N VAL A 192 -42.79 -4.92 17.87
CA VAL A 192 -41.56 -4.55 18.59
C VAL A 192 -40.62 -5.74 18.63
N LEU A 193 -39.37 -5.52 18.24
CA LEU A 193 -38.28 -6.47 18.36
C LEU A 193 -37.27 -5.91 19.38
N VAL A 194 -36.99 -6.67 20.44
CA VAL A 194 -36.08 -6.25 21.53
C VAL A 194 -35.16 -7.38 21.97
N ARG A 195 -35.61 -8.63 21.84
CA ARG A 195 -34.92 -9.78 22.44
C ARG A 195 -33.75 -10.23 21.56
N GLU A 196 -32.73 -10.80 22.19
CA GLU A 196 -31.53 -11.32 21.50
C GLU A 196 -31.82 -12.41 20.45
N ASN A 197 -32.93 -13.15 20.62
CA ASN A 197 -33.36 -14.13 19.63
C ASN A 197 -34.05 -13.50 18.40
N GLU A 198 -34.42 -12.23 18.49
CA GLU A 198 -35.05 -11.42 17.43
C GLU A 198 -34.01 -10.49 16.78
N LEU A 199 -33.23 -9.79 17.59
CA LEU A 199 -32.18 -8.85 17.16
C LEU A 199 -30.83 -9.24 17.76
N VAL A 200 -29.72 -8.86 17.12
CA VAL A 200 -28.38 -8.95 17.73
C VAL A 200 -28.36 -8.30 19.11
N SER A 201 -28.94 -7.11 19.16
CA SER A 201 -29.04 -6.28 20.33
C SER A 201 -30.24 -5.37 20.21
N GLY A 202 -30.86 -5.05 21.34
CA GLY A 202 -31.88 -4.01 21.43
C GLY A 202 -31.31 -2.60 21.20
N PHE A 203 -29.98 -2.41 21.14
CA PHE A 203 -29.38 -1.09 20.90
C PHE A 203 -29.25 -0.81 19.40
N VAL A 204 -30.35 -0.37 18.78
CA VAL A 204 -30.44 -0.11 17.35
C VAL A 204 -29.97 1.31 17.04
N GLN A 205 -29.02 1.45 16.12
CA GLN A 205 -28.39 2.72 15.78
C GLN A 205 -28.68 3.18 14.35
N ALA A 206 -28.77 2.24 13.40
CA ALA A 206 -28.96 2.57 12.00
C ALA A 206 -29.99 1.65 11.33
N LEU A 207 -30.71 2.20 10.36
CA LEU A 207 -31.65 1.48 9.52
C LEU A 207 -31.44 1.87 8.06
N ALA A 208 -31.38 0.90 7.15
CA ALA A 208 -31.34 1.16 5.72
C ALA A 208 -32.22 0.17 4.95
N MET A 209 -33.15 0.69 4.15
CA MET A 209 -34.05 -0.12 3.31
C MET A 209 -33.49 -0.21 1.89
N GLY A 210 -33.20 -1.43 1.44
CA GLY A 210 -32.78 -1.71 0.08
C GLY A 210 -33.96 -1.71 -0.91
N ALA A 211 -33.68 -1.43 -2.18
CA ALA A 211 -34.68 -1.51 -3.25
C ALA A 211 -35.25 -2.92 -3.46
N ASP A 212 -34.53 -3.95 -2.99
CA ASP A 212 -35.00 -5.34 -2.95
C ASP A 212 -35.94 -5.64 -1.77
N GLY A 213 -36.24 -4.65 -0.93
CA GLY A 213 -37.09 -4.76 0.25
C GLY A 213 -36.39 -5.41 1.45
N ARG A 214 -35.06 -5.56 1.42
CA ARG A 214 -34.30 -5.95 2.61
C ARG A 214 -34.08 -4.74 3.51
N LEU A 215 -34.42 -4.88 4.78
CA LEU A 215 -34.07 -3.94 5.83
C LEU A 215 -32.76 -4.38 6.47
N TRP A 216 -31.78 -3.49 6.45
CA TRP A 216 -30.53 -3.63 7.18
C TRP A 216 -30.64 -2.87 8.50
N ILE A 217 -30.26 -3.52 9.60
CA ILE A 217 -30.40 -3.02 10.95
C ILE A 217 -29.01 -3.02 11.59
N GLY A 218 -28.41 -1.85 11.77
CA GLY A 218 -27.11 -1.67 12.40
C GLY A 218 -27.25 -1.44 13.90
N GLN A 219 -26.51 -2.20 14.69
CA GLN A 219 -26.72 -2.30 16.14
C GLN A 219 -25.39 -2.47 16.87
N LEU A 220 -25.43 -2.32 18.20
CA LEU A 220 -24.34 -2.80 19.04
C LEU A 220 -24.26 -4.33 18.96
N GLY A 221 -23.18 -4.88 18.43
CA GLY A 221 -22.98 -6.33 18.28
C GLY A 221 -23.03 -6.84 16.83
N GLY A 222 -23.45 -6.02 15.86
CA GLY A 222 -23.40 -6.36 14.44
C GLY A 222 -24.58 -5.85 13.63
N VAL A 223 -24.95 -6.62 12.60
CA VAL A 223 -26.02 -6.27 11.65
C VAL A 223 -26.99 -7.41 11.46
N ASP A 224 -28.29 -7.11 11.54
CA ASP A 224 -29.34 -8.02 11.10
C ASP A 224 -29.93 -7.58 9.76
N VAL A 225 -30.24 -8.55 8.90
CA VAL A 225 -30.91 -8.32 7.62
C VAL A 225 -32.27 -8.99 7.63
N TYR A 226 -33.32 -8.19 7.47
CA TYR A 226 -34.69 -8.65 7.48
C TYR A 226 -35.35 -8.48 6.11
N ARG A 227 -36.30 -9.36 5.80
CA ARG A 227 -37.22 -9.18 4.67
C ARG A 227 -38.56 -9.78 5.02
N ASN A 228 -39.64 -9.02 4.83
CA ASN A 228 -41.01 -9.47 5.12
C ASN A 228 -41.20 -10.03 6.54
N GLY A 229 -40.51 -9.45 7.54
CA GLY A 229 -40.59 -9.87 8.95
C GLY A 229 -39.78 -11.13 9.29
N GLN A 230 -38.97 -11.65 8.36
CA GLN A 230 -38.07 -12.78 8.62
C GLN A 230 -36.61 -12.32 8.58
N ARG A 231 -35.82 -12.77 9.57
CA ARG A 231 -34.37 -12.58 9.57
C ARG A 231 -33.73 -13.48 8.52
N LEU A 232 -33.04 -12.86 7.57
CA LEU A 232 -32.30 -13.52 6.50
C LEU A 232 -30.85 -13.78 6.87
N LYS A 233 -30.20 -12.80 7.50
CA LYS A 233 -28.80 -12.84 7.89
C LYS A 233 -28.59 -12.15 9.22
N HIS A 234 -27.53 -12.55 9.87
CA HIS A 234 -26.94 -11.95 11.04
C HIS A 234 -25.44 -11.88 10.79
N LEU A 235 -24.85 -10.70 10.87
CA LEU A 235 -23.45 -10.45 10.51
C LEU A 235 -22.72 -9.87 11.72
N THR A 236 -21.80 -10.65 12.28
CA THR A 236 -20.94 -10.29 13.41
C THR A 236 -19.47 -10.48 13.03
N ALA A 237 -18.57 -10.31 13.99
CA ALA A 237 -17.16 -10.66 13.82
C ALA A 237 -16.96 -12.11 13.35
N ALA A 238 -17.82 -13.04 13.78
CA ALA A 238 -17.76 -14.44 13.33
C ALA A 238 -18.06 -14.59 11.82
N GLU A 239 -18.85 -13.67 11.26
CA GLU A 239 -19.14 -13.62 9.82
C GLU A 239 -18.18 -12.69 9.05
N GLY A 240 -17.21 -12.07 9.73
CA GLY A 240 -16.16 -11.23 9.13
C GLY A 240 -16.32 -9.73 9.31
N LEU A 241 -17.30 -9.25 10.09
CA LEU A 241 -17.46 -7.84 10.39
C LEU A 241 -16.29 -7.33 11.26
N PRO A 242 -15.50 -6.32 10.82
CA PRO A 242 -14.31 -5.89 11.56
C PRO A 242 -14.56 -5.26 12.92
N ASN A 243 -15.76 -4.69 13.14
CA ASN A 243 -16.13 -4.06 14.39
C ASN A 243 -17.60 -4.31 14.71
N TYR A 244 -17.87 -4.74 15.94
CA TYR A 244 -19.22 -5.04 16.44
C TYR A 244 -20.17 -3.83 16.49
N ASN A 245 -19.67 -2.60 16.60
CA ASN A 245 -20.51 -1.43 16.83
C ASN A 245 -20.87 -0.71 15.53
N VAL A 246 -21.97 -1.14 14.89
CA VAL A 246 -22.44 -0.53 13.63
C VAL A 246 -23.37 0.64 13.93
N ARG A 247 -22.91 1.85 13.58
CA ARG A 247 -23.54 3.13 13.92
C ARG A 247 -24.28 3.79 12.77
N ALA A 248 -23.86 3.52 11.54
CA ALA A 248 -24.42 4.10 10.32
C ALA A 248 -24.55 3.03 9.24
N LEU A 249 -25.55 3.16 8.37
CA LEU A 249 -25.77 2.29 7.23
C LEU A 249 -26.18 3.11 6.01
N ALA A 250 -25.54 2.85 4.87
CA ALA A 250 -25.94 3.41 3.58
C ALA A 250 -25.86 2.33 2.50
N ILE A 251 -26.85 2.28 1.62
CA ILE A 251 -26.89 1.32 0.50
C ILE A 251 -26.52 2.07 -0.77
N ALA A 252 -25.44 1.63 -1.41
CA ALA A 252 -24.97 2.22 -2.65
C ALA A 252 -25.81 1.73 -3.86
N PRO A 253 -25.80 2.46 -4.99
CA PRO A 253 -26.54 2.08 -6.19
C PRO A 253 -26.15 0.71 -6.77
N ASP A 254 -24.93 0.24 -6.52
CA ASP A 254 -24.44 -1.09 -6.91
C ASP A 254 -24.94 -2.22 -5.98
N GLY A 255 -25.70 -1.88 -4.94
CA GLY A 255 -26.22 -2.80 -3.93
C GLY A 255 -25.25 -3.11 -2.79
N ALA A 256 -24.04 -2.55 -2.81
CA ALA A 256 -23.11 -2.68 -1.68
C ALA A 256 -23.64 -1.90 -0.47
N VAL A 257 -23.40 -2.46 0.72
CA VAL A 257 -23.78 -1.82 1.99
C VAL A 257 -22.53 -1.25 2.63
N TRP A 258 -22.58 0.05 2.90
CA TRP A 258 -21.57 0.78 3.65
C TRP A 258 -22.00 0.91 5.10
N MET A 259 -21.09 0.62 6.02
CA MET A 259 -21.33 0.57 7.45
C MET A 259 -20.33 1.46 8.18
N GLY A 260 -20.81 2.40 8.96
CA GLY A 260 -19.98 3.25 9.81
C GLY A 260 -19.75 2.59 11.17
N THR A 261 -18.50 2.53 11.60
CA THR A 261 -18.09 1.92 12.87
C THR A 261 -17.09 2.81 13.61
N GLU A 262 -16.63 2.37 14.79
CA GLU A 262 -15.53 3.05 15.51
C GLU A 262 -14.13 2.75 14.92
N LEU A 263 -14.02 1.77 14.02
CA LEU A 263 -12.77 1.40 13.33
C LEU A 263 -12.70 1.96 11.91
N GLY A 264 -13.68 2.75 11.47
CA GLY A 264 -13.78 3.28 10.12
C GLY A 264 -15.00 2.77 9.38
N VAL A 265 -14.91 2.72 8.04
CA VAL A 265 -16.02 2.39 7.16
C VAL A 265 -15.83 1.00 6.57
N VAL A 266 -16.81 0.14 6.77
CA VAL A 266 -16.85 -1.22 6.20
C VAL A 266 -17.76 -1.23 4.98
N ARG A 267 -17.28 -1.80 3.86
CA ARG A 267 -18.11 -2.08 2.68
C ARG A 267 -18.37 -3.58 2.61
N TYR A 268 -19.63 -3.95 2.36
CA TYR A 268 -20.06 -5.32 2.16
C TYR A 268 -20.83 -5.48 0.84
N ASP A 269 -20.27 -6.26 -0.09
CA ASP A 269 -20.88 -6.60 -1.38
C ASP A 269 -21.03 -8.13 -1.58
N GLY A 270 -20.93 -8.87 -0.48
CA GLY A 270 -20.69 -10.31 -0.46
C GLY A 270 -19.28 -10.64 0.03
N THR A 271 -18.36 -9.70 -0.12
CA THR A 271 -17.04 -9.69 0.52
C THR A 271 -16.90 -8.50 1.47
N TRP A 272 -15.99 -8.60 2.44
CA TRP A 272 -15.73 -7.54 3.42
C TRP A 272 -14.50 -6.74 2.99
N SER A 273 -14.57 -5.41 3.12
CA SER A 273 -13.41 -4.54 2.95
C SER A 273 -13.52 -3.32 3.86
N LEU A 274 -12.40 -2.90 4.46
CA LEU A 274 -12.31 -1.87 5.49
C LEU A 274 -11.56 -0.63 4.99
N ARG A 275 -12.11 0.56 5.23
CA ARG A 275 -11.47 1.85 4.99
C ARG A 275 -11.23 2.49 6.35
N HIS A 276 -9.98 2.53 6.79
CA HIS A 276 -9.57 3.06 8.09
C HIS A 276 -8.22 3.78 8.01
N GLY A 277 -7.91 4.53 9.07
CA GLY A 277 -6.71 5.34 9.17
C GLY A 277 -6.76 6.58 8.28
N LEU A 278 -5.74 7.42 8.40
CA LEU A 278 -5.66 8.72 7.73
C LEU A 278 -5.60 8.62 6.20
N ARG A 279 -5.27 7.44 5.65
CA ARG A 279 -5.38 7.17 4.21
C ARG A 279 -6.80 7.34 3.68
N TRP A 280 -7.79 6.90 4.47
CA TRP A 280 -9.16 6.82 4.01
C TRP A 280 -10.09 7.79 4.74
N LEU A 281 -9.75 8.16 5.98
CA LEU A 281 -10.63 8.89 6.88
C LEU A 281 -9.88 9.98 7.66
N VAL A 282 -10.51 11.13 7.91
CA VAL A 282 -9.95 12.11 8.87
C VAL A 282 -10.03 11.62 10.33
N SER A 283 -10.92 10.66 10.61
CA SER A 283 -10.99 9.91 11.86
C SER A 283 -11.72 8.58 11.67
N ASN A 284 -11.36 7.56 12.45
CA ASN A 284 -11.99 6.24 12.40
C ASN A 284 -13.36 6.19 13.09
N ASP A 285 -13.69 7.16 13.96
CA ASP A 285 -14.98 7.19 14.64
C ASP A 285 -16.06 7.76 13.70
N VAL A 286 -16.67 6.86 12.93
CA VAL A 286 -17.71 7.19 11.94
C VAL A 286 -19.07 7.31 12.62
N ARG A 287 -19.76 8.42 12.35
CA ARG A 287 -21.08 8.75 12.92
C ARG A 287 -22.21 8.55 11.94
N ASP A 288 -22.00 8.89 10.68
CA ASP A 288 -23.02 8.78 9.63
C ASP A 288 -22.40 8.68 8.22
N LEU A 289 -23.20 8.20 7.26
CA LEU A 289 -22.78 7.95 5.88
C LEU A 289 -23.85 8.40 4.89
N ALA A 290 -23.42 9.04 3.80
CA ALA A 290 -24.28 9.32 2.66
C ALA A 290 -23.61 8.88 1.36
N VAL A 291 -24.35 8.14 0.51
CA VAL A 291 -23.88 7.77 -0.82
C VAL A 291 -24.47 8.75 -1.84
N ALA A 292 -23.60 9.45 -2.54
CA ALA A 292 -23.97 10.35 -3.62
C ALA A 292 -24.34 9.57 -4.90
N SER A 293 -25.02 10.23 -5.83
CA SER A 293 -25.46 9.62 -7.10
C SER A 293 -24.33 9.18 -8.02
N ASP A 294 -23.14 9.78 -7.87
CA ASP A 294 -21.91 9.40 -8.57
C ASP A 294 -21.19 8.21 -7.90
N GLY A 295 -21.73 7.70 -6.79
CA GLY A 295 -21.15 6.61 -6.00
C GLY A 295 -20.09 7.05 -4.99
N ALA A 296 -19.83 8.35 -4.82
CA ALA A 296 -18.98 8.85 -3.75
C ALA A 296 -19.65 8.60 -2.38
N VAL A 297 -18.86 8.18 -1.40
CA VAL A 297 -19.32 7.96 -0.03
C VAL A 297 -18.82 9.09 0.84
N TRP A 298 -19.75 9.91 1.31
CA TRP A 298 -19.50 10.98 2.26
C TRP A 298 -19.62 10.44 3.68
N VAL A 299 -18.61 10.70 4.49
CA VAL A 299 -18.41 10.10 5.80
C VAL A 299 -18.36 11.20 6.85
N ALA A 300 -19.34 11.23 7.75
CA ALA A 300 -19.31 12.04 8.95
C ALA A 300 -18.50 11.33 10.03
N THR A 301 -17.55 12.04 10.62
CA THR A 301 -16.71 11.54 11.71
C THR A 301 -16.72 12.52 12.88
N ASP A 302 -16.17 12.10 14.02
CA ASP A 302 -15.97 12.97 15.19
C ASP A 302 -14.91 14.09 14.98
N LYS A 303 -14.16 14.07 13.86
CA LYS A 303 -13.11 15.05 13.53
C LYS A 303 -13.24 15.67 12.13
N GLY A 304 -14.41 15.61 11.54
CA GLY A 304 -14.74 16.27 10.28
C GLY A 304 -15.32 15.31 9.25
N VAL A 305 -15.17 15.66 7.98
CA VAL A 305 -15.76 14.93 6.86
C VAL A 305 -14.69 14.33 5.96
N SER A 306 -14.91 13.09 5.54
CA SER A 306 -14.18 12.45 4.45
C SER A 306 -15.11 12.16 3.27
N ALA A 307 -14.56 12.18 2.06
CA ALA A 307 -15.22 11.61 0.89
C ALA A 307 -14.36 10.49 0.31
N ILE A 308 -14.92 9.29 0.20
CA ILE A 308 -14.34 8.17 -0.55
C ILE A 308 -14.94 8.24 -1.95
N LYS A 309 -14.13 8.70 -2.90
CA LYS A 309 -14.52 8.89 -4.29
C LYS A 309 -14.02 7.74 -5.15
N ARG A 310 -14.54 7.68 -6.37
CA ARG A 310 -14.28 6.61 -7.33
C ARG A 310 -13.83 7.22 -8.65
N ARG A 311 -12.91 6.54 -9.34
CA ARG A 311 -12.57 6.85 -10.73
C ARG A 311 -12.28 5.56 -11.49
N ASP A 312 -12.68 5.51 -12.74
CA ASP A 312 -12.31 4.43 -13.64
C ASP A 312 -10.85 4.61 -14.06
N MET A 313 -10.08 3.52 -14.06
CA MET A 313 -8.71 3.51 -14.56
C MET A 313 -8.25 2.11 -14.98
N THR A 314 -7.16 2.05 -15.75
CA THR A 314 -6.42 0.82 -16.07
C THR A 314 -5.16 0.75 -15.21
N LEU A 315 -4.48 -0.40 -15.20
CA LEU A 315 -3.16 -0.52 -14.56
C LEU A 315 -2.16 0.39 -15.27
N ALA A 316 -2.24 0.53 -16.60
CA ALA A 316 -1.45 1.50 -17.35
C ALA A 316 -1.66 2.94 -16.85
N ALA A 317 -2.92 3.37 -16.68
CA ALA A 317 -3.20 4.70 -16.15
C ALA A 317 -2.68 4.88 -14.71
N LYS A 318 -2.70 3.81 -13.88
CA LYS A 318 -2.10 3.83 -12.54
C LYS A 318 -0.59 3.94 -12.57
N ALA A 319 0.04 3.22 -13.50
CA ALA A 319 1.47 3.31 -13.74
C ALA A 319 1.87 4.75 -14.09
N ASP A 320 1.09 5.42 -14.93
CA ASP A 320 1.32 6.83 -15.29
C ASP A 320 1.20 7.75 -14.07
N GLU A 321 0.23 7.53 -13.17
CA GLU A 321 0.11 8.35 -11.95
C GLU A 321 1.29 8.15 -10.99
N PHE A 322 1.72 6.92 -10.77
CA PHE A 322 2.90 6.66 -9.93
C PHE A 322 4.19 7.20 -10.56
N MET A 323 4.33 7.13 -11.90
CA MET A 323 5.45 7.79 -12.60
C MET A 323 5.44 9.31 -12.41
N LYS A 324 4.26 9.96 -12.45
CA LYS A 324 4.16 11.40 -12.18
C LYS A 324 4.59 11.75 -10.76
N VAL A 325 4.15 10.97 -9.77
CA VAL A 325 4.58 11.13 -8.36
C VAL A 325 6.09 10.97 -8.25
N CYS A 326 6.64 9.87 -8.77
CA CYS A 326 8.07 9.56 -8.75
C CYS A 326 8.89 10.73 -9.30
N ARG A 327 8.57 11.20 -10.52
CA ARG A 327 9.30 12.29 -11.17
C ARG A 327 9.17 13.63 -10.43
N ALA A 328 8.02 13.90 -9.83
CA ALA A 328 7.78 15.17 -9.16
C ALA A 328 8.54 15.31 -7.83
N ARG A 329 8.72 14.21 -7.09
CA ARG A 329 9.15 14.28 -5.67
C ARG A 329 10.23 13.29 -5.24
N HIS A 330 10.56 12.29 -6.07
CA HIS A 330 11.41 11.17 -5.66
C HIS A 330 12.71 11.04 -6.46
N ILE A 331 12.87 11.80 -7.55
CA ILE A 331 14.12 11.85 -8.32
C ILE A 331 14.95 13.04 -7.84
N ARG A 332 15.93 12.77 -6.98
CA ARG A 332 16.88 13.75 -6.44
C ARG A 332 18.09 13.86 -7.35
N GLU A 333 18.53 15.07 -7.66
CA GLU A 333 19.79 15.28 -8.41
C GLU A 333 20.95 14.49 -7.77
N PRO A 334 21.74 13.72 -8.57
CA PRO A 334 21.84 13.73 -10.04
C PRO A 334 20.92 12.72 -10.77
N GLY A 335 19.93 12.16 -10.08
CA GLY A 335 19.04 11.10 -10.57
C GLY A 335 18.84 9.94 -9.58
N ILE A 336 19.18 10.15 -8.31
CA ILE A 336 18.92 9.18 -7.23
C ILE A 336 17.41 9.09 -7.00
N VAL A 337 16.89 7.87 -6.90
CA VAL A 337 15.45 7.62 -6.76
C VAL A 337 15.15 7.02 -5.40
N ARG A 338 14.41 7.77 -4.57
CA ARG A 338 14.01 7.31 -3.24
C ARG A 338 12.80 8.06 -2.67
N ARG A 339 12.18 7.48 -1.63
CA ARG A 339 11.16 8.12 -0.79
C ARG A 339 11.57 9.53 -0.36
N CYS A 340 10.58 10.38 -0.11
CA CYS A 340 10.79 11.72 0.41
C CYS A 340 10.17 11.87 1.81
N ALA A 341 10.65 12.84 2.59
CA ALA A 341 10.05 13.22 3.86
C ALA A 341 9.01 14.33 3.66
N LEU A 342 7.97 14.36 4.49
CA LEU A 342 6.96 15.42 4.53
C LEU A 342 7.12 16.19 5.85
N LYS A 343 7.19 17.53 5.79
CA LYS A 343 7.26 18.35 7.02
C LYS A 343 5.93 18.40 7.76
N VAL A 344 4.84 18.37 7.01
CA VAL A 344 3.48 18.34 7.53
C VAL A 344 2.87 17.00 7.13
N GLN A 345 2.30 16.31 8.11
CA GLN A 345 1.72 14.98 7.95
C GLN A 345 0.74 14.95 6.76
N GLY A 346 1.06 14.13 5.76
CA GLY A 346 0.25 13.95 4.55
C GLY A 346 0.14 15.13 3.57
N ASP A 347 0.90 16.21 3.78
CA ASP A 347 0.95 17.33 2.83
C ASP A 347 2.18 17.20 1.91
N VAL A 348 1.94 16.66 0.72
CA VAL A 348 2.96 16.44 -0.32
C VAL A 348 3.58 17.73 -0.84
N SER A 349 2.96 18.90 -0.64
CA SER A 349 3.57 20.19 -1.02
C SER A 349 4.76 20.55 -0.13
N THR A 350 4.87 19.90 1.03
CA THR A 350 5.97 20.06 1.98
C THR A 350 7.07 19.01 1.82
N SER A 351 7.04 18.25 0.72
CA SER A 351 8.02 17.19 0.44
C SER A 351 9.44 17.72 0.43
N GLN A 352 10.35 16.94 1.02
CA GLN A 352 11.77 17.20 1.04
C GLN A 352 12.55 15.93 0.73
N PHE A 353 13.56 16.08 -0.09
CA PHE A 353 14.53 15.03 -0.28
C PHE A 353 15.28 14.73 1.02
N ILE A 354 15.55 13.45 1.23
CA ILE A 354 16.39 12.93 2.31
C ILE A 354 17.46 12.03 1.70
N ASP A 355 18.58 11.86 2.38
CA ASP A 355 19.49 10.76 2.10
C ASP A 355 18.95 9.47 2.72
N ASP A 356 19.10 8.35 2.02
CA ASP A 356 18.73 7.04 2.51
C ASP A 356 19.94 6.11 2.46
N ASP A 357 19.97 5.13 3.36
CA ASP A 357 21.09 4.22 3.48
C ASP A 357 21.31 3.38 2.22
N ASN A 358 20.25 3.21 1.41
CA ASN A 358 20.22 2.35 0.25
C ASN A 358 19.86 3.05 -1.08
N ASP A 359 20.22 4.34 -1.21
CA ASP A 359 19.93 5.11 -2.43
C ASP A 359 20.45 4.45 -3.72
N GLY A 360 21.60 3.79 -3.68
CA GLY A 360 22.17 3.08 -4.83
C GLY A 360 21.31 1.89 -5.27
N SER A 361 20.94 1.01 -4.33
CA SER A 361 20.06 -0.13 -4.58
C SER A 361 18.69 0.33 -5.13
N TYR A 362 18.04 1.31 -4.49
CA TYR A 362 16.72 1.76 -4.93
C TYR A 362 16.76 2.50 -6.27
N THR A 363 17.86 3.20 -6.58
CA THR A 363 18.09 3.74 -7.93
C THR A 363 18.26 2.62 -8.95
N ALA A 364 18.85 1.48 -8.57
CA ALA A 364 18.92 0.29 -9.42
C ALA A 364 17.54 -0.36 -9.64
N TYR A 365 16.61 -0.29 -8.68
CA TYR A 365 15.22 -0.75 -8.90
C TYR A 365 14.54 0.10 -9.96
N TYR A 366 14.73 1.43 -9.88
CA TYR A 366 14.26 2.35 -10.90
C TYR A 366 14.89 2.07 -12.27
N LEU A 367 16.19 1.79 -12.33
CA LEU A 367 16.87 1.36 -13.55
C LEU A 367 16.20 0.12 -14.17
N VAL A 368 15.94 -0.92 -13.37
CA VAL A 368 15.30 -2.14 -13.87
C VAL A 368 13.85 -1.90 -14.29
N MET A 369 13.10 -1.13 -13.51
CA MET A 369 11.75 -0.71 -13.88
C MET A 369 11.73 -0.04 -15.26
N GLN A 370 12.64 0.90 -15.52
CA GLN A 370 12.75 1.58 -16.80
C GLN A 370 13.26 0.66 -17.91
N ALA A 371 14.13 -0.30 -17.60
CA ALA A 371 14.56 -1.32 -18.55
C ALA A 371 13.39 -2.21 -19.01
N PHE A 372 12.54 -2.65 -18.08
CA PHE A 372 11.32 -3.39 -18.41
C PHE A 372 10.31 -2.53 -19.18
N ARG A 373 10.12 -1.27 -18.77
CA ARG A 373 9.26 -0.31 -19.49
C ARG A 373 9.73 -0.14 -20.93
N TYR A 374 11.02 0.10 -21.16
CA TYR A 374 11.60 0.20 -22.50
C TYR A 374 11.47 -1.12 -23.29
N ALA A 375 11.70 -2.26 -22.65
CA ALA A 375 11.56 -3.55 -23.31
C ALA A 375 10.13 -3.78 -23.82
N ALA A 376 9.13 -3.44 -22.99
CA ALA A 376 7.71 -3.59 -23.29
C ALA A 376 7.18 -2.57 -24.32
N THR A 377 7.71 -1.34 -24.34
CA THR A 377 7.09 -0.22 -25.09
C THR A 377 7.96 0.35 -26.21
N LYS A 378 9.29 0.17 -26.13
CA LYS A 378 10.29 0.88 -26.94
C LYS A 378 10.25 2.40 -26.80
N ASP A 379 9.69 2.93 -25.71
CA ASP A 379 9.63 4.36 -25.44
C ASP A 379 11.05 4.96 -25.26
N PRO A 380 11.46 5.95 -26.09
CA PRO A 380 12.77 6.59 -25.96
C PRO A 380 12.97 7.30 -24.61
N ASP A 381 11.90 7.76 -23.96
CA ASP A 381 11.98 8.36 -22.62
C ASP A 381 12.39 7.33 -21.56
N ALA A 382 11.80 6.12 -21.60
CA ALA A 382 12.18 5.02 -20.72
C ALA A 382 13.65 4.63 -20.90
N ARG A 383 14.13 4.58 -22.16
CA ARG A 383 15.56 4.35 -22.46
C ARG A 383 16.45 5.43 -21.84
N ALA A 384 16.07 6.69 -21.99
CA ALA A 384 16.85 7.82 -21.46
C ALA A 384 16.89 7.81 -19.93
N GLU A 385 15.78 7.47 -19.26
CA GLU A 385 15.71 7.32 -17.81
C GLU A 385 16.52 6.14 -17.29
N ALA A 386 16.45 4.98 -17.96
CA ALA A 386 17.30 3.84 -17.65
C ALA A 386 18.79 4.22 -17.78
N LYS A 387 19.18 4.89 -18.87
CA LYS A 387 20.57 5.35 -19.02
C LYS A 387 21.00 6.28 -17.89
N ARG A 388 20.18 7.28 -17.52
CA ARG A 388 20.48 8.20 -16.42
C ARG A 388 20.67 7.46 -15.10
N ALA A 389 19.78 6.53 -14.78
CA ALA A 389 19.91 5.72 -13.56
C ALA A 389 21.18 4.87 -13.56
N PHE A 390 21.54 4.26 -14.69
CA PHE A 390 22.82 3.54 -14.82
C PHE A 390 24.03 4.48 -14.64
N ASP A 391 24.00 5.67 -15.23
CA ASP A 391 25.06 6.68 -15.08
C ASP A 391 25.23 7.10 -13.61
N VAL A 392 24.15 7.17 -12.82
CA VAL A 392 24.19 7.41 -11.36
C VAL A 392 24.89 6.26 -10.62
N LEU A 393 24.59 4.99 -10.95
CA LEU A 393 25.29 3.85 -10.34
C LEU A 393 26.80 3.87 -10.65
N VAL A 394 27.19 4.31 -11.86
CA VAL A 394 28.59 4.52 -12.20
C VAL A 394 29.19 5.71 -11.44
N LEU A 395 28.42 6.79 -11.24
CA LEU A 395 28.84 7.93 -10.44
C LEU A 395 29.14 7.52 -8.99
N LEU A 396 28.29 6.70 -8.36
CA LEU A 396 28.51 6.18 -7.00
C LEU A 396 29.85 5.44 -6.86
N GLN A 397 30.31 4.77 -7.91
CA GLN A 397 31.66 4.19 -7.97
C GLN A 397 32.72 5.28 -8.09
N ARG A 398 32.57 6.19 -9.05
CA ARG A 398 33.57 7.23 -9.37
C ARG A 398 33.83 8.22 -8.23
N VAL A 399 32.80 8.61 -7.47
CA VAL A 399 32.95 9.60 -6.37
C VAL A 399 33.90 9.13 -5.27
N THR A 400 34.09 7.81 -5.13
CA THR A 400 35.00 7.23 -4.14
C THR A 400 36.48 7.44 -4.49
N GLY A 401 36.79 7.72 -5.76
CA GLY A 401 38.16 7.81 -6.26
C GLY A 401 38.90 6.45 -6.32
N THR A 402 38.22 5.35 -6.03
CA THR A 402 38.77 3.99 -6.12
C THR A 402 38.55 3.39 -7.51
N GLU A 403 39.22 2.27 -7.80
CA GLU A 403 39.01 1.56 -9.08
C GLU A 403 37.66 0.84 -9.14
N GLY A 404 37.15 0.26 -8.05
CA GLY A 404 35.91 -0.53 -8.10
C GLY A 404 35.02 -0.52 -6.86
N PHE A 405 35.43 0.10 -5.75
CA PHE A 405 34.52 0.35 -4.63
C PHE A 405 33.52 1.46 -5.00
N PHE A 406 32.30 1.35 -4.50
CA PHE A 406 31.23 2.31 -4.78
C PHE A 406 30.51 2.71 -3.49
N ALA A 407 30.09 3.97 -3.44
CA ALA A 407 29.37 4.55 -2.31
C ALA A 407 27.93 4.03 -2.24
N ARG A 408 27.36 4.00 -1.03
CA ARG A 408 25.94 3.72 -0.79
C ARG A 408 25.02 4.82 -1.34
N THR A 409 25.41 6.05 -1.05
CA THR A 409 24.67 7.26 -1.41
C THR A 409 25.62 8.45 -1.57
N ILE A 410 25.13 9.49 -2.24
CA ILE A 410 25.77 10.80 -2.33
C ILE A 410 24.77 11.91 -2.04
N VAL A 411 25.25 13.00 -1.44
CA VAL A 411 24.53 14.27 -1.30
C VAL A 411 25.42 15.44 -1.69
N PRO A 412 24.88 16.59 -2.09
CA PRO A 412 25.67 17.82 -2.25
C PRO A 412 26.51 18.13 -1.00
N VAL A 413 27.69 18.72 -1.17
CA VAL A 413 28.57 19.07 -0.03
C VAL A 413 27.96 20.04 0.99
N ASP A 414 26.95 20.81 0.57
CA ASP A 414 26.21 21.76 1.39
C ASP A 414 24.86 21.22 1.91
N TRP A 415 24.62 19.90 1.83
CA TRP A 415 23.38 19.24 2.26
C TRP A 415 22.97 19.51 3.72
N GLY A 416 23.96 19.69 4.60
CA GLY A 416 23.74 19.88 6.03
C GLY A 416 23.74 18.55 6.79
N LYS A 417 22.60 18.14 7.35
CA LYS A 417 22.50 16.93 8.18
C LYS A 417 22.34 15.69 7.29
N VAL A 418 23.20 14.70 7.51
CA VAL A 418 23.16 13.38 6.87
C VAL A 418 22.79 12.29 7.88
N ASN A 419 22.21 11.19 7.39
CA ASN A 419 21.98 9.98 8.18
C ASN A 419 23.30 9.22 8.39
N ASP A 420 23.46 8.64 9.59
CA ASP A 420 24.71 7.98 10.02
C ASP A 420 25.94 8.87 9.81
N ALA A 421 25.88 10.10 10.32
CA ALA A 421 26.99 11.04 10.31
C ALA A 421 28.26 10.45 10.95
N ASN A 422 29.42 11.01 10.61
CA ASN A 422 30.69 10.64 11.21
C ASN A 422 30.63 10.78 12.73
N GLU A 423 31.11 9.76 13.44
CA GLU A 423 31.01 9.68 14.89
C GLU A 423 32.35 9.17 15.45
N GLU A 424 32.95 9.93 16.37
CA GLU A 424 34.03 9.44 17.20
C GLU A 424 33.45 8.75 18.43
N VAL A 425 33.66 7.44 18.56
CA VAL A 425 33.15 6.64 19.67
C VAL A 425 34.25 6.30 20.68
N THR A 426 33.90 6.33 21.97
CA THR A 426 34.80 5.95 23.06
C THR A 426 34.97 4.43 23.15
N GLY A 427 36.04 3.99 23.83
CA GLY A 427 36.37 2.56 23.94
C GLY A 427 35.30 1.70 24.63
N ASP A 428 34.55 2.28 25.58
CA ASP A 428 33.42 1.63 26.25
C ASP A 428 32.21 1.48 25.31
N VAL A 429 31.91 2.49 24.47
CA VAL A 429 30.85 2.40 23.44
C VAL A 429 31.21 1.35 22.38
N ILE A 430 32.47 1.30 21.95
CA ILE A 430 32.97 0.26 21.05
C ILE A 430 32.78 -1.13 21.67
N ALA A 431 33.13 -1.30 22.94
CA ALA A 431 32.95 -2.56 23.65
C ALA A 431 31.47 -2.93 23.76
N GLU A 432 30.58 -1.98 24.07
CA GLU A 432 29.13 -2.22 24.13
C GLU A 432 28.57 -2.66 22.77
N ARG A 433 28.91 -1.96 21.68
CA ARG A 433 28.46 -2.30 20.32
C ARG A 433 28.93 -3.71 19.92
N ARG A 434 30.18 -4.06 20.23
CA ARG A 434 30.72 -5.41 19.97
C ARG A 434 30.07 -6.52 20.80
N VAL A 435 29.69 -6.24 22.05
CA VAL A 435 28.96 -7.19 22.90
C VAL A 435 27.54 -7.41 22.37
N ARG A 436 26.89 -6.36 21.90
CA ARG A 436 25.54 -6.44 21.30
C ARG A 436 25.55 -7.19 19.98
N GLU A 437 26.60 -7.00 19.17
CA GLU A 437 26.68 -7.59 17.84
C GLU A 437 28.11 -7.97 17.47
N ALA A 438 28.38 -9.28 17.39
CA ALA A 438 29.71 -9.83 17.11
C ALA A 438 30.26 -9.43 15.72
N ARG A 439 29.37 -9.06 14.79
CA ARG A 439 29.72 -8.64 13.42
C ARG A 439 29.85 -7.13 13.26
N TRP A 440 29.67 -6.37 14.34
CA TRP A 440 29.74 -4.91 14.28
C TRP A 440 31.14 -4.45 13.83
N LYS A 441 31.17 -3.62 12.79
CA LYS A 441 32.37 -2.96 12.26
C LYS A 441 32.40 -1.51 12.75
N GLN A 442 33.54 -1.09 13.30
CA GLN A 442 33.81 0.32 13.59
C GLN A 442 34.10 1.07 12.29
N VAL A 443 33.36 2.15 12.04
CA VAL A 443 33.53 3.03 10.89
C VAL A 443 33.35 4.47 11.38
N ASP A 444 34.45 5.10 11.78
CA ASP A 444 34.42 6.44 12.39
C ASP A 444 34.09 7.52 11.35
N GLU A 445 34.69 7.39 10.16
CA GLU A 445 34.42 8.23 9.01
C GLU A 445 33.52 7.46 8.02
N ARG A 446 32.23 7.76 7.96
CA ARG A 446 31.29 7.18 6.98
C ARG A 446 31.14 8.08 5.75
N TRP A 447 31.09 9.39 5.97
CA TRP A 447 30.85 10.41 4.97
C TRP A 447 32.12 11.18 4.64
N ARG A 448 32.39 11.34 3.35
CA ARG A 448 33.61 11.98 2.84
C ARG A 448 33.33 12.86 1.62
N PRO A 449 34.08 13.94 1.42
CA PRO A 449 33.99 14.72 0.19
C PRO A 449 34.56 13.92 -0.99
N SER A 450 33.93 14.05 -2.16
CA SER A 450 34.49 13.60 -3.43
C SER A 450 35.70 14.47 -3.82
N ALA A 451 36.60 13.93 -4.64
CA ALA A 451 37.82 14.64 -5.06
C ALA A 451 37.55 15.95 -5.82
N ASP A 452 36.40 16.06 -6.50
CA ASP A 452 35.96 17.28 -7.18
C ASP A 452 35.22 18.27 -6.27
N GLY A 453 35.04 17.94 -4.99
CA GLY A 453 34.40 18.78 -3.98
C GLY A 453 32.90 18.99 -4.19
N LYS A 454 32.24 18.21 -5.06
CA LYS A 454 30.80 18.38 -5.35
C LYS A 454 29.89 17.56 -4.44
N TRP A 455 30.35 16.40 -3.99
CA TRP A 455 29.54 15.43 -3.27
C TRP A 455 30.13 15.10 -1.91
N LEU A 456 29.28 14.89 -0.91
CA LEU A 456 29.58 13.98 0.19
C LEU A 456 29.08 12.59 -0.21
N TRP A 457 29.90 11.57 0.02
CA TRP A 457 29.55 10.19 -0.29
C TRP A 457 29.69 9.30 0.95
N LYS A 458 28.80 8.31 1.08
CA LYS A 458 28.74 7.39 2.22
C LYS A 458 29.40 6.04 1.89
N GLY A 459 30.36 5.63 2.71
CA GLY A 459 31.07 4.34 2.61
C GLY A 459 30.39 3.19 3.38
N ASP A 460 31.17 2.16 3.74
CA ASP A 460 30.70 0.93 4.41
C ASP A 460 29.58 0.22 3.63
N THR A 461 29.64 0.23 2.30
CA THR A 461 28.61 -0.27 1.38
C THR A 461 28.17 -1.70 1.68
N SER A 462 26.85 -1.92 1.74
CA SER A 462 26.27 -3.21 2.12
C SER A 462 26.12 -4.15 0.91
N SER A 463 25.86 -5.44 1.17
CA SER A 463 25.70 -6.46 0.12
C SER A 463 24.45 -6.22 -0.72
N ASP A 464 23.35 -5.76 -0.11
CA ASP A 464 22.11 -5.34 -0.76
C ASP A 464 22.32 -4.27 -1.85
N GLU A 465 23.20 -3.29 -1.62
CA GLU A 465 23.62 -2.32 -2.64
C GLU A 465 24.27 -3.03 -3.84
N THR A 466 25.14 -4.00 -3.56
CA THR A 466 25.80 -4.79 -4.61
C THR A 466 24.79 -5.64 -5.39
N VAL A 467 23.82 -6.25 -4.70
CA VAL A 467 22.72 -7.00 -5.32
C VAL A 467 21.91 -6.12 -6.26
N GLY A 468 21.43 -4.97 -5.78
CA GLY A 468 20.66 -4.02 -6.59
C GLY A 468 21.44 -3.58 -7.82
N HIS A 469 22.72 -3.23 -7.66
CA HIS A 469 23.58 -2.83 -8.77
C HIS A 469 23.75 -3.94 -9.83
N TYR A 470 24.08 -5.18 -9.46
CA TYR A 470 24.23 -6.27 -10.43
C TYR A 470 22.91 -6.64 -11.12
N PHE A 471 21.79 -6.55 -10.39
CA PHE A 471 20.45 -6.70 -10.97
C PHE A 471 20.17 -5.62 -12.02
N GLY A 472 20.47 -4.36 -11.70
CA GLY A 472 20.42 -3.22 -12.61
C GLY A 472 21.32 -3.37 -13.84
N TYR A 473 22.59 -3.73 -13.64
CA TYR A 473 23.57 -3.92 -14.72
C TYR A 473 23.10 -4.98 -15.71
N PHE A 474 22.60 -6.11 -15.20
CA PHE A 474 22.15 -7.22 -16.02
C PHE A 474 20.98 -6.82 -16.92
N PHE A 475 19.91 -6.24 -16.37
CA PHE A 475 18.74 -5.87 -17.16
C PHE A 475 18.97 -4.67 -18.08
N TYR A 476 19.78 -3.69 -17.65
CA TYR A 476 20.18 -2.60 -18.54
C TYR A 476 20.98 -3.12 -19.75
N TYR A 477 21.98 -3.98 -19.51
CA TYR A 477 22.81 -4.58 -20.56
C TYR A 477 22.00 -5.42 -21.56
N THR A 478 21.04 -6.20 -21.05
CA THR A 478 20.28 -7.16 -21.86
C THR A 478 19.10 -6.54 -22.60
N LEU A 479 18.42 -5.55 -22.01
CA LEU A 479 17.17 -5.02 -22.54
C LEU A 479 17.28 -3.63 -23.19
N VAL A 480 18.26 -2.82 -22.77
CA VAL A 480 18.31 -1.39 -23.12
C VAL A 480 19.54 -1.03 -23.94
N ALA A 481 20.72 -1.43 -23.46
CA ALA A 481 22.00 -0.93 -23.94
C ALA A 481 22.25 -1.21 -25.43
N ASP A 482 22.63 -0.16 -26.17
CA ASP A 482 23.22 -0.30 -27.50
C ASP A 482 24.67 -0.82 -27.43
N ASP A 483 25.34 -0.99 -28.57
CA ASP A 483 26.69 -1.56 -28.61
C ASP A 483 27.74 -0.71 -27.85
N ALA A 484 27.62 0.61 -27.89
CA ALA A 484 28.53 1.52 -27.19
C ALA A 484 28.25 1.52 -25.68
N GLU A 485 26.98 1.54 -25.30
CA GLU A 485 26.54 1.43 -23.91
C GLU A 485 26.90 0.06 -23.31
N LYS A 486 26.80 -1.03 -24.08
CA LYS A 486 27.24 -2.36 -23.64
C LYS A 486 28.72 -2.38 -23.30
N GLU A 487 29.57 -1.75 -24.11
CA GLU A 487 30.99 -1.64 -23.80
C GLU A 487 31.24 -0.80 -22.54
N TYR A 488 30.49 0.29 -22.38
CA TYR A 488 30.56 1.10 -21.16
C TYR A 488 30.17 0.29 -19.90
N VAL A 489 29.11 -0.52 -19.99
CA VAL A 489 28.69 -1.44 -18.92
C VAL A 489 29.76 -2.49 -18.65
N ARG A 490 30.37 -3.11 -19.67
CA ARG A 490 31.45 -4.09 -19.49
C ARG A 490 32.60 -3.54 -18.69
N GLN A 491 33.05 -2.33 -19.01
CA GLN A 491 34.16 -1.69 -18.31
C GLN A 491 33.82 -1.42 -16.85
N HIS A 492 32.58 -0.99 -16.58
CA HIS A 492 32.11 -0.73 -15.22
C HIS A 492 31.96 -2.01 -14.39
N VAL A 493 31.30 -3.03 -14.93
CA VAL A 493 31.16 -4.33 -14.27
C VAL A 493 32.52 -4.93 -13.99
N ARG A 494 33.46 -4.91 -14.95
CA ARG A 494 34.85 -5.37 -14.75
C ARG A 494 35.51 -4.70 -13.55
N ARG A 495 35.45 -3.36 -13.46
CA ARG A 495 36.02 -2.60 -12.34
C ARG A 495 35.49 -3.07 -10.98
N VAL A 496 34.16 -3.17 -10.85
CA VAL A 496 33.52 -3.59 -9.59
C VAL A 496 33.80 -5.06 -9.27
N THR A 497 33.68 -5.96 -10.26
CA THR A 497 33.92 -7.40 -10.05
C THR A 497 35.38 -7.69 -9.74
N ASP A 498 36.32 -7.04 -10.42
CA ASP A 498 37.75 -7.19 -10.14
C ASP A 498 38.08 -6.72 -8.73
N HIS A 499 37.51 -5.62 -8.26
CA HIS A 499 37.67 -5.17 -6.87
C HIS A 499 37.22 -6.21 -5.85
N ILE A 500 36.08 -6.88 -6.10
CA ILE A 500 35.58 -7.95 -5.22
C ILE A 500 36.49 -9.19 -5.29
N VAL A 501 36.85 -9.65 -6.49
CA VAL A 501 37.65 -10.87 -6.68
C VAL A 501 39.07 -10.69 -6.16
N ASP A 502 39.73 -9.59 -6.53
CA ASP A 502 41.11 -9.31 -6.16
C ASP A 502 41.22 -8.92 -4.68
N GLY A 503 40.14 -8.41 -4.09
CA GLY A 503 39.98 -8.18 -2.65
C GLY A 503 39.79 -9.46 -1.83
N GLY A 504 39.70 -10.65 -2.45
CA GLY A 504 39.48 -11.92 -1.75
C GLY A 504 38.01 -12.24 -1.51
N LEU A 505 37.13 -11.90 -2.46
CA LEU A 505 35.68 -12.14 -2.41
C LEU A 505 34.98 -11.40 -1.27
N VAL A 506 35.43 -10.17 -1.03
CA VAL A 506 34.78 -9.21 -0.14
C VAL A 506 34.71 -7.86 -0.84
N LEU A 507 33.76 -7.02 -0.47
CA LEU A 507 33.76 -5.62 -0.88
C LEU A 507 34.69 -4.87 0.08
N THR A 508 35.94 -4.67 -0.33
CA THR A 508 36.94 -3.92 0.45
C THR A 508 36.58 -2.43 0.45
N ASP A 509 36.43 -1.86 1.64
CA ASP A 509 36.18 -0.44 1.86
C ASP A 509 37.51 0.34 1.80
N ILE A 510 37.44 1.68 1.88
CA ILE A 510 38.62 2.53 1.75
C ILE A 510 39.61 2.41 2.92
N ASP A 511 39.18 1.83 4.05
CA ASP A 511 40.03 1.53 5.20
C ASP A 511 40.90 0.27 4.98
N GLY A 512 40.77 -0.38 3.81
CA GLY A 512 41.51 -1.58 3.44
C GLY A 512 40.94 -2.88 4.04
N THR A 513 39.83 -2.80 4.78
CA THR A 513 39.10 -3.94 5.33
C THR A 513 37.78 -4.14 4.58
N HIS A 514 37.16 -5.32 4.72
CA HIS A 514 35.84 -5.52 4.13
C HIS A 514 34.80 -4.56 4.73
N THR A 515 33.84 -4.14 3.93
CA THR A 515 32.60 -3.52 4.41
C THR A 515 31.86 -4.48 5.34
N ARG A 516 30.99 -3.94 6.21
CA ARG A 516 30.30 -4.76 7.21
C ARG A 516 29.55 -5.96 6.61
N TRP A 517 28.86 -5.77 5.48
CA TRP A 517 27.98 -6.79 4.90
C TRP A 517 28.47 -7.37 3.57
N GLY A 518 29.36 -6.69 2.85
CA GLY A 518 29.93 -7.18 1.59
C GLY A 518 30.97 -8.29 1.81
N VAL A 519 30.52 -9.46 2.25
CA VAL A 519 31.38 -10.61 2.57
C VAL A 519 30.89 -11.87 1.88
N TRP A 520 31.70 -12.40 0.98
CA TRP A 520 31.41 -13.60 0.20
C TRP A 520 32.56 -14.62 0.20
N ALA A 521 33.55 -14.43 1.06
CA ALA A 521 34.76 -15.21 1.06
C ALA A 521 34.56 -16.59 1.73
N PRO A 522 35.06 -17.70 1.14
CA PRO A 522 34.90 -19.04 1.69
C PRO A 522 35.37 -19.21 3.13
N GLU A 523 36.48 -18.58 3.50
CA GLU A 523 37.04 -18.64 4.85
C GLU A 523 36.15 -17.99 5.91
N ARG A 524 35.21 -17.14 5.51
CA ARG A 524 34.19 -16.58 6.41
C ARG A 524 32.90 -17.35 6.30
N LEU A 525 32.30 -17.42 5.13
CA LEU A 525 30.97 -18.04 4.98
C LEU A 525 30.94 -19.50 5.43
N ASN A 526 31.99 -20.30 5.16
CA ASN A 526 32.02 -21.71 5.53
C ASN A 526 32.67 -22.00 6.90
N HIS A 527 33.48 -21.09 7.44
CA HIS A 527 34.32 -21.38 8.62
C HIS A 527 34.13 -20.40 9.79
N ASP A 528 33.43 -19.28 9.61
CA ASP A 528 33.02 -18.38 10.68
C ASP A 528 31.54 -18.64 11.04
N PRO A 529 31.24 -19.08 12.28
CA PRO A 529 29.86 -19.36 12.69
C PRO A 529 28.95 -18.13 12.65
N ASN A 530 29.49 -16.91 12.72
CA ASN A 530 28.70 -15.67 12.66
C ASN A 530 28.03 -15.44 11.29
N TRP A 531 28.46 -16.14 10.24
CA TRP A 531 27.91 -16.04 8.88
C TRP A 531 27.04 -17.24 8.52
N THR A 532 26.71 -18.12 9.47
CA THR A 532 25.98 -19.35 9.19
C THR A 532 24.58 -19.09 8.63
N ALA A 533 23.90 -18.04 9.10
CA ALA A 533 22.55 -17.69 8.67
C ALA A 533 22.53 -17.19 7.22
N GLU A 534 23.48 -16.32 6.88
CA GLU A 534 23.58 -15.69 5.57
C GLU A 534 24.43 -16.50 4.57
N ARG A 535 25.04 -17.62 4.99
CA ARG A 535 25.86 -18.49 4.12
C ARG A 535 25.15 -18.84 2.82
N GLY A 536 23.86 -19.18 2.90
CA GLY A 536 23.06 -19.56 1.75
C GLY A 536 22.88 -18.40 0.76
N ILE A 537 22.33 -17.29 1.24
CA ILE A 537 22.05 -16.10 0.43
C ILE A 537 23.34 -15.47 -0.10
N ASN A 538 24.38 -15.27 0.72
CA ASN A 538 25.65 -14.70 0.26
C ASN A 538 26.36 -15.62 -0.75
N SER A 539 26.22 -16.95 -0.64
CA SER A 539 26.71 -17.84 -1.71
C SER A 539 25.93 -17.63 -3.01
N MET A 540 24.62 -17.41 -2.95
CA MET A 540 23.80 -17.09 -4.12
C MET A 540 24.22 -15.75 -4.75
N GLU A 541 24.45 -14.72 -3.93
CA GLU A 541 24.88 -13.39 -4.36
C GLU A 541 26.17 -13.45 -5.18
N ILE A 542 27.25 -13.99 -4.62
CA ILE A 542 28.55 -14.00 -5.31
C ILE A 542 28.56 -14.88 -6.56
N LEU A 543 27.83 -16.00 -6.54
CA LEU A 543 27.66 -16.82 -7.73
C LEU A 543 26.91 -16.05 -8.83
N SER A 544 25.90 -15.27 -8.46
CA SER A 544 25.19 -14.38 -9.39
C SER A 544 26.10 -13.29 -9.93
N PHE A 545 26.86 -12.60 -9.08
CA PHE A 545 27.77 -11.53 -9.49
C PHE A 545 28.81 -12.02 -10.49
N LEU A 546 29.48 -13.14 -10.19
CA LEU A 546 30.48 -13.73 -11.08
C LEU A 546 29.88 -14.21 -12.39
N LYS A 547 28.69 -14.82 -12.36
CA LYS A 547 28.02 -15.30 -13.57
C LYS A 547 27.55 -14.14 -14.45
N VAL A 548 26.94 -13.10 -13.86
CA VAL A 548 26.55 -11.87 -14.56
C VAL A 548 27.78 -11.17 -15.14
N ALA A 549 28.86 -11.03 -14.37
CA ALA A 549 30.11 -10.44 -14.83
C ALA A 549 30.69 -11.22 -16.02
N HIS A 550 30.73 -12.55 -15.95
CA HIS A 550 31.15 -13.40 -17.07
C HIS A 550 30.26 -13.20 -18.30
N THR A 551 28.93 -13.17 -18.12
CA THR A 551 27.98 -12.98 -19.22
C THR A 551 28.11 -11.61 -19.90
N ILE A 552 28.33 -10.54 -19.12
CA ILE A 552 28.47 -9.19 -19.65
C ILE A 552 29.84 -9.01 -20.34
N THR A 553 30.91 -9.42 -19.66
CA THR A 553 32.29 -9.12 -20.08
C THR A 553 32.92 -10.15 -21.02
N GLY A 554 32.45 -11.40 -20.98
CA GLY A 554 33.10 -12.55 -21.63
C GLY A 554 34.43 -12.98 -21.01
N ASP A 555 34.80 -12.44 -19.84
CA ASP A 555 36.09 -12.71 -19.22
C ASP A 555 36.09 -14.05 -18.47
N ALA A 556 36.91 -15.00 -18.94
CA ALA A 556 37.05 -16.33 -18.36
C ALA A 556 37.60 -16.33 -16.92
N LYS A 557 38.15 -15.20 -16.43
CA LYS A 557 38.52 -15.03 -15.01
C LYS A 557 37.33 -15.30 -14.10
N TYR A 558 36.17 -14.74 -14.40
CA TYR A 558 34.99 -14.82 -13.53
C TYR A 558 34.38 -16.23 -13.51
N ASP A 559 34.31 -16.92 -14.65
CA ASP A 559 33.84 -18.33 -14.67
C ASP A 559 34.79 -19.25 -13.90
N ARG A 560 36.11 -19.00 -13.95
CA ARG A 560 37.09 -19.77 -13.19
C ARG A 560 36.89 -19.65 -11.68
N VAL A 561 36.74 -18.42 -11.18
CA VAL A 561 36.48 -18.16 -9.75
C VAL A 561 35.13 -18.75 -9.34
N TYR A 562 34.11 -18.59 -10.18
CA TYR A 562 32.79 -19.19 -9.99
C TYR A 562 32.86 -20.71 -9.84
N ARG A 563 33.59 -21.40 -10.72
CA ARG A 563 33.75 -22.86 -10.64
C ARG A 563 34.59 -23.28 -9.45
N GLU A 564 35.63 -22.52 -9.10
CA GLU A 564 36.43 -22.78 -7.91
C GLU A 564 35.59 -22.75 -6.62
N LEU A 565 34.71 -21.76 -6.46
CA LEU A 565 33.77 -21.68 -5.35
C LEU A 565 32.85 -22.91 -5.26
N ILE A 566 32.40 -23.41 -6.40
CA ILE A 566 31.53 -24.59 -6.46
C ILE A 566 32.30 -25.86 -6.13
N GLU A 567 33.41 -26.09 -6.81
CA GLU A 567 34.15 -27.35 -6.79
C GLU A 567 34.94 -27.54 -5.50
N LYS A 568 35.55 -26.46 -4.98
CA LYS A 568 36.41 -26.53 -3.78
C LYS A 568 35.69 -26.14 -2.50
N HIS A 569 34.72 -25.22 -2.59
CA HIS A 569 34.08 -24.62 -1.41
C HIS A 569 32.59 -24.95 -1.27
N GLY A 570 32.00 -25.71 -2.20
CA GLY A 570 30.64 -26.23 -2.09
C GLY A 570 29.54 -25.17 -2.27
N TYR A 571 29.82 -24.05 -2.94
CA TYR A 571 28.89 -22.92 -3.01
C TYR A 571 27.56 -23.24 -3.71
N ALA A 572 27.54 -24.17 -4.68
CA ALA A 572 26.26 -24.61 -5.28
C ALA A 572 25.33 -25.27 -4.24
N LYS A 573 25.90 -26.02 -3.29
CA LYS A 573 25.13 -26.63 -2.19
C LYS A 573 24.64 -25.58 -1.19
N ASN A 574 25.49 -24.60 -0.86
CA ASN A 574 25.07 -23.47 -0.01
C ASN A 574 23.90 -22.72 -0.66
N ALA A 575 24.04 -22.36 -1.94
CA ALA A 575 23.02 -21.66 -2.72
C ALA A 575 21.71 -22.46 -2.86
N SER A 576 21.75 -23.80 -2.88
CA SER A 576 20.51 -24.60 -2.88
C SER A 576 19.70 -24.50 -1.58
N ASN A 577 20.28 -23.93 -0.51
CA ASN A 577 19.61 -23.61 0.76
C ASN A 577 19.73 -22.10 1.04
N CYS A 578 19.38 -21.28 0.06
CA CYS A 578 19.65 -19.84 0.09
C CYS A 578 18.85 -19.06 1.13
N LYS A 579 17.63 -19.51 1.49
CA LYS A 579 16.78 -18.81 2.46
C LYS A 579 16.85 -19.48 3.83
N THR A 580 17.11 -18.70 4.87
CA THR A 580 16.97 -19.14 6.27
C THR A 580 15.55 -18.86 6.77
N PHE A 581 14.96 -19.85 7.46
CA PHE A 581 13.68 -19.73 8.16
C PHE A 581 13.84 -19.93 9.68
N ILE A 582 15.08 -19.79 10.17
CA ILE A 582 15.35 -19.83 11.62
C ILE A 582 14.67 -18.62 12.26
N LEU A 583 13.86 -18.86 13.28
CA LEU A 583 12.97 -17.84 13.88
C LEU A 583 13.70 -16.57 14.33
N SER A 584 14.91 -16.69 14.86
CA SER A 584 15.71 -15.56 15.33
C SER A 584 16.55 -14.88 14.25
N GLN A 585 16.54 -15.40 13.02
CA GLN A 585 17.38 -14.94 11.91
C GLN A 585 16.58 -14.64 10.64
N ARG A 586 15.26 -14.84 10.68
CA ARG A 586 14.37 -14.53 9.56
C ARG A 586 14.30 -13.01 9.42
N THR A 587 14.62 -12.53 8.22
CA THR A 587 14.40 -11.15 7.79
C THR A 587 13.71 -11.16 6.43
N HIS A 588 12.87 -10.16 6.17
CA HIS A 588 12.19 -9.99 4.89
C HIS A 588 13.05 -9.27 3.84
N ILE A 589 14.12 -8.60 4.26
CA ILE A 589 15.11 -8.03 3.34
C ILE A 589 15.69 -9.12 2.43
N ASP A 590 16.05 -10.26 3.01
CA ASP A 590 16.54 -11.44 2.28
C ASP A 590 15.55 -11.97 1.23
N ASP A 591 14.24 -11.78 1.44
CA ASP A 591 13.22 -12.21 0.48
C ASP A 591 13.33 -11.42 -0.82
N GLU A 592 13.46 -10.09 -0.70
CA GLU A 592 13.65 -9.19 -1.83
C GLU A 592 15.03 -9.34 -2.47
N LEU A 593 16.09 -9.53 -1.67
CA LEU A 593 17.45 -9.75 -2.16
C LEU A 593 17.57 -11.00 -3.04
N LEU A 594 16.93 -12.11 -2.64
CA LEU A 594 16.90 -13.31 -3.45
C LEU A 594 16.11 -13.10 -4.75
N ALA A 595 15.01 -12.34 -4.70
CA ALA A 595 14.22 -12.01 -5.89
C ALA A 595 15.06 -11.25 -6.94
N MET A 596 16.00 -10.42 -6.51
CA MET A 596 16.93 -9.70 -7.39
C MET A 596 18.15 -10.52 -7.81
N THR A 597 18.64 -11.39 -6.93
CA THR A 597 19.87 -12.16 -7.18
C THR A 597 19.62 -13.30 -8.17
N LEU A 598 18.49 -14.00 -8.04
CA LEU A 598 18.19 -15.23 -8.79
C LEU A 598 18.08 -15.04 -10.31
N PRO A 599 17.44 -13.98 -10.86
CA PRO A 599 17.34 -13.79 -12.31
C PRO A 599 18.69 -13.72 -13.02
N GLY A 600 19.64 -12.95 -12.49
CA GLY A 600 20.97 -12.81 -13.08
C GLY A 600 21.71 -14.14 -13.20
N LEU A 601 21.63 -14.98 -12.15
CA LEU A 601 22.25 -16.31 -12.11
C LEU A 601 21.52 -17.31 -13.02
N LEU A 602 20.20 -17.46 -12.84
CA LEU A 602 19.40 -18.47 -13.54
C LEU A 602 19.18 -18.16 -15.02
N LEU A 603 19.22 -16.90 -15.47
CA LEU A 603 19.12 -16.62 -16.90
C LEU A 603 20.48 -16.81 -17.61
N SER A 604 21.57 -16.66 -16.86
CA SER A 604 22.93 -16.74 -17.39
C SER A 604 23.52 -18.17 -17.36
N GLU A 605 23.22 -18.97 -16.34
CA GLU A 605 23.79 -20.33 -16.20
C GLU A 605 23.21 -21.30 -17.26
N LYS A 606 24.08 -22.04 -17.95
CA LYS A 606 23.73 -22.99 -19.00
C LYS A 606 24.02 -24.44 -18.63
N ASP A 607 24.83 -24.68 -17.60
CA ASP A 607 25.12 -26.00 -17.07
C ASP A 607 23.87 -26.58 -16.38
N PRO A 608 23.24 -27.65 -16.92
CA PRO A 608 21.99 -28.18 -16.38
C PRO A 608 22.14 -28.72 -14.96
N THR A 609 23.31 -29.21 -14.56
CA THR A 609 23.56 -29.72 -13.21
C THR A 609 23.62 -28.58 -12.21
N LEU A 610 24.31 -27.48 -12.53
CA LEU A 610 24.37 -26.30 -11.65
C LEU A 610 23.00 -25.61 -11.56
N ARG A 611 22.28 -25.51 -12.68
CA ARG A 611 20.91 -24.98 -12.70
C ARG A 611 19.99 -25.73 -11.75
N GLU A 612 20.14 -27.05 -11.60
CA GLU A 612 19.32 -27.83 -10.67
C GLU A 612 19.52 -27.38 -9.21
N TYR A 613 20.75 -27.07 -8.79
CA TYR A 613 21.01 -26.53 -7.45
C TYR A 613 20.32 -25.18 -7.23
N TYR A 614 20.39 -24.28 -8.21
CA TYR A 614 19.81 -22.95 -8.10
C TYR A 614 18.28 -22.98 -8.17
N LEU A 615 17.71 -23.85 -9.00
CA LEU A 615 16.28 -24.09 -9.02
C LEU A 615 15.78 -24.66 -7.69
N ARG A 616 16.52 -25.55 -7.02
CA ARG A 616 16.16 -25.98 -5.65
C ARG A 616 16.14 -24.82 -4.66
N GLY A 617 17.10 -23.90 -4.75
CA GLY A 617 17.11 -22.66 -3.94
C GLY A 617 15.90 -21.78 -4.24
N LEU A 618 15.57 -21.58 -5.52
CA LEU A 618 14.37 -20.85 -5.97
C LEU A 618 13.07 -21.48 -5.42
N GLU A 619 12.93 -22.81 -5.48
CA GLU A 619 11.77 -23.51 -4.92
C GLU A 619 11.67 -23.36 -3.40
N GLN A 620 12.81 -23.45 -2.69
CA GLN A 620 12.86 -23.26 -1.25
C GLN A 620 12.41 -21.85 -0.86
N TRP A 621 12.94 -20.83 -1.53
CA TRP A 621 12.59 -19.42 -1.31
C TRP A 621 11.10 -19.18 -1.60
N TYR A 622 10.63 -19.51 -2.81
CA TYR A 622 9.26 -19.22 -3.22
C TYR A 622 8.22 -20.01 -2.40
N SER A 623 8.46 -21.29 -2.11
CA SER A 623 7.52 -22.09 -1.31
C SER A 623 7.30 -21.55 0.11
N GLY A 624 8.29 -20.87 0.68
CA GLY A 624 8.19 -20.24 2.00
C GLY A 624 7.54 -18.86 2.00
N LEU A 625 7.30 -18.26 0.82
CA LEU A 625 6.82 -16.88 0.65
C LEU A 625 5.57 -16.75 -0.21
N LYS A 626 5.15 -17.81 -0.90
CA LYS A 626 3.96 -17.80 -1.78
C LYS A 626 2.69 -17.27 -1.09
N ASP A 627 2.59 -17.44 0.23
CA ASP A 627 1.42 -17.02 1.00
C ASP A 627 1.41 -15.49 1.26
N ASP A 628 2.54 -14.80 1.01
CA ASP A 628 2.66 -13.33 1.06
C ASP A 628 1.91 -12.65 -0.10
N GLN A 629 1.48 -13.42 -1.11
CA GLN A 629 0.75 -12.95 -2.30
C GLN A 629 1.47 -11.81 -3.02
N SER A 630 2.80 -11.94 -3.13
CA SER A 630 3.66 -10.95 -3.76
C SER A 630 3.65 -11.10 -5.27
N TYR A 631 3.05 -10.13 -5.96
CA TYR A 631 3.14 -10.05 -7.41
C TYR A 631 4.59 -9.93 -7.92
N TRP A 632 5.49 -9.37 -7.11
CA TRP A 632 6.92 -9.32 -7.43
C TRP A 632 7.54 -10.72 -7.41
N PHE A 633 7.33 -11.46 -6.32
CA PHE A 633 7.90 -12.80 -6.16
C PHE A 633 7.30 -13.81 -7.13
N ASP A 634 6.00 -13.71 -7.40
CA ASP A 634 5.31 -14.53 -8.41
C ASP A 634 5.94 -14.36 -9.80
N PHE A 635 6.18 -13.12 -10.21
CA PHE A 635 6.74 -12.83 -11.53
C PHE A 635 8.20 -13.26 -11.64
N VAL A 636 9.01 -13.05 -10.58
CA VAL A 636 10.39 -13.55 -10.53
C VAL A 636 10.43 -15.07 -10.57
N TYR A 637 9.59 -15.75 -9.78
CA TYR A 637 9.53 -17.20 -9.78
C TYR A 637 9.16 -17.74 -11.16
N ARG A 638 8.17 -17.14 -11.82
CA ARG A 638 7.77 -17.51 -13.18
C ARG A 638 8.90 -17.31 -14.19
N LEU A 639 9.59 -16.16 -14.14
CA LEU A 639 10.73 -15.86 -15.01
C LEU A 639 11.86 -16.89 -14.85
N CYS A 640 12.18 -17.24 -13.60
CA CYS A 640 13.32 -18.10 -13.28
C CYS A 640 13.04 -19.60 -13.46
N SER A 641 11.83 -20.06 -13.12
CA SER A 641 11.45 -21.48 -13.16
C SER A 641 10.80 -21.91 -14.47
N GLY A 642 10.17 -20.97 -15.19
CA GLY A 642 9.29 -21.27 -16.32
C GLY A 642 7.96 -21.92 -15.92
N ARG A 643 7.63 -21.99 -14.62
CA ARG A 643 6.37 -22.52 -14.09
C ARG A 643 5.37 -21.40 -13.85
N ASP A 644 4.09 -21.72 -13.97
CA ASP A 644 3.03 -20.73 -13.77
C ASP A 644 2.76 -20.44 -12.28
N THR A 645 2.30 -19.21 -12.05
CA THR A 645 1.85 -18.65 -10.76
C THR A 645 0.43 -18.08 -10.92
N ASP A 646 -0.17 -17.59 -9.83
CA ASP A 646 -1.50 -16.98 -9.88
C ASP A 646 -1.42 -15.51 -10.33
N VAL A 647 -1.20 -15.30 -11.64
CA VAL A 647 -1.09 -13.95 -12.22
C VAL A 647 -2.38 -13.15 -12.03
N LYS A 648 -3.54 -13.82 -11.97
CA LYS A 648 -4.81 -13.16 -11.71
C LYS A 648 -4.82 -12.54 -10.31
N GLN A 649 -4.41 -13.28 -9.28
CA GLN A 649 -4.24 -12.75 -7.92
C GLN A 649 -3.25 -11.57 -7.91
N SER A 650 -2.11 -11.70 -8.61
CA SER A 650 -1.14 -10.62 -8.75
C SER A 650 -1.75 -9.33 -9.34
N VAL A 651 -2.57 -9.46 -10.39
CA VAL A 651 -3.28 -8.34 -11.02
C VAL A 651 -4.37 -7.76 -10.11
N GLU A 652 -5.10 -8.60 -9.37
CA GLU A 652 -6.10 -8.16 -8.39
C GLU A 652 -5.44 -7.37 -7.24
N TYR A 653 -4.27 -7.81 -6.75
CA TYR A 653 -3.47 -7.04 -5.79
C TYR A 653 -3.12 -5.67 -6.38
N MET A 654 -2.58 -5.64 -7.61
CA MET A 654 -2.17 -4.37 -8.25
C MET A 654 -3.33 -3.39 -8.40
N ARG A 655 -4.55 -3.89 -8.65
CA ARG A 655 -5.78 -3.09 -8.70
C ARG A 655 -6.15 -2.54 -7.31
N ASP A 656 -6.13 -3.38 -6.29
CA ASP A 656 -6.52 -3.00 -4.91
C ASP A 656 -5.53 -2.04 -4.23
N ALA A 657 -4.24 -2.07 -4.59
CA ALA A 657 -3.24 -1.16 -4.02
C ALA A 657 -3.73 0.32 -4.05
N PRO A 658 -3.56 1.11 -2.98
CA PRO A 658 -4.07 2.49 -2.99
C PRO A 658 -3.30 3.38 -3.97
N LEU A 659 -3.93 4.47 -4.43
CA LEU A 659 -3.26 5.53 -5.19
C LEU A 659 -2.39 6.44 -4.31
N ASP A 660 -2.76 6.53 -3.04
CA ASP A 660 -2.05 7.32 -2.05
C ASP A 660 -0.75 6.59 -1.66
N LEU A 661 0.39 7.18 -2.01
CA LEU A 661 1.72 6.66 -1.72
C LEU A 661 2.30 7.18 -0.40
N ILE A 662 1.55 7.99 0.35
CA ILE A 662 1.94 8.43 1.69
C ILE A 662 1.96 7.20 2.62
N GLU A 663 3.04 7.06 3.39
CA GLU A 663 3.28 5.93 4.28
C GLU A 663 2.50 6.10 5.60
N TRP A 664 1.16 6.09 5.51
CA TRP A 664 0.24 6.15 6.64
C TRP A 664 0.36 4.94 7.57
N THR A 665 0.19 5.17 8.86
CA THR A 665 0.04 4.07 9.84
C THR A 665 -1.33 3.40 9.69
N MET A 666 -1.31 2.09 9.50
CA MET A 666 -2.47 1.22 9.34
C MET A 666 -2.48 0.21 10.50
N ASP A 667 -3.43 0.37 11.42
CA ASP A 667 -3.55 -0.43 12.64
C ASP A 667 -4.73 -1.40 12.55
N ASN A 668 -4.41 -2.69 12.43
CA ASN A 668 -5.37 -3.78 12.36
C ASN A 668 -5.56 -4.51 13.70
N THR A 669 -4.97 -4.04 14.80
CA THR A 669 -4.97 -4.75 16.10
C THR A 669 -6.32 -4.75 16.80
N SER A 670 -7.17 -3.76 16.51
CA SER A 670 -8.48 -3.61 17.13
C SER A 670 -9.61 -4.33 16.36
N ARG A 671 -9.27 -5.01 15.26
CA ARG A 671 -10.24 -5.75 14.43
C ARG A 671 -10.68 -7.04 15.09
N GLU A 672 -11.98 -7.24 15.17
CA GLU A 672 -12.56 -8.46 15.77
C GLU A 672 -12.68 -9.62 14.79
N ASP A 673 -12.60 -9.34 13.48
CA ASP A 673 -12.60 -10.36 12.42
C ASP A 673 -11.23 -11.04 12.21
N LEU A 674 -10.20 -10.59 12.94
CA LEU A 674 -8.84 -11.09 12.87
C LEU A 674 -8.40 -11.70 14.21
N ARG A 675 -7.45 -12.65 14.14
CA ARG A 675 -6.72 -13.09 15.33
C ARG A 675 -5.27 -12.64 15.23
N LEU A 676 -4.74 -12.12 16.33
CA LEU A 676 -3.35 -11.70 16.40
C LEU A 676 -2.46 -12.87 16.81
N VAL A 677 -1.36 -13.06 16.09
CA VAL A 677 -0.47 -14.22 16.22
C VAL A 677 1.00 -13.79 16.27
N ARG A 678 1.85 -14.65 16.84
CA ARG A 678 3.31 -14.53 16.87
C ARG A 678 3.95 -15.70 16.11
N ARG A 679 3.46 -15.92 14.89
CA ARG A 679 3.95 -16.93 13.96
C ARG A 679 3.73 -16.47 12.53
N PRO A 680 4.63 -16.80 11.59
CA PRO A 680 5.86 -17.56 11.83
C PRO A 680 6.91 -16.75 12.61
N GLU A 681 6.84 -15.42 12.64
CA GLU A 681 7.78 -14.58 13.40
C GLU A 681 7.30 -14.32 14.83
N ILE A 682 8.21 -14.33 15.81
CA ILE A 682 7.84 -14.25 17.24
C ILE A 682 7.68 -12.80 17.71
N ASP A 683 8.50 -11.89 17.19
CA ASP A 683 8.65 -10.55 17.74
C ASP A 683 7.53 -9.58 17.30
N PRO A 684 7.24 -9.38 16.01
CA PRO A 684 6.10 -8.56 15.61
C PRO A 684 4.78 -9.31 15.81
N LEU A 685 3.76 -8.59 16.29
CA LEU A 685 2.39 -9.08 16.29
C LEU A 685 1.87 -9.08 14.85
N GLN A 686 1.38 -10.23 14.40
CA GLN A 686 0.90 -10.45 13.03
C GLN A 686 -0.59 -10.78 13.01
N THR A 687 -1.23 -10.61 11.86
CA THR A 687 -2.60 -11.08 11.61
C THR A 687 -2.59 -12.57 11.23
N ASP A 688 -3.66 -13.31 11.58
CA ASP A 688 -3.78 -14.74 11.25
C ASP A 688 -4.13 -15.02 9.79
N ARG A 689 -4.45 -13.98 9.04
CA ARG A 689 -4.62 -13.97 7.58
C ARG A 689 -4.04 -12.69 6.98
N LEU A 690 -3.65 -12.75 5.72
CA LEU A 690 -3.19 -11.58 4.98
C LEU A 690 -4.38 -10.65 4.71
N VAL A 691 -4.25 -9.38 5.10
CA VAL A 691 -5.26 -8.35 4.80
C VAL A 691 -5.00 -7.74 3.41
N PRO A 692 -6.04 -7.26 2.70
CA PRO A 692 -5.89 -6.66 1.37
C PRO A 692 -4.88 -5.49 1.34
N PRO A 693 -4.22 -5.24 0.19
CA PRO A 693 -3.36 -4.07 -0.02
C PRO A 693 -3.95 -2.72 0.44
N SER A 694 -5.24 -2.48 0.19
CA SER A 694 -5.95 -1.25 0.58
C SER A 694 -6.05 -1.04 2.10
N GLU A 695 -5.88 -2.13 2.87
CA GLU A 695 -5.93 -2.19 4.34
C GLU A 695 -4.53 -2.27 5.00
N ARG A 696 -3.46 -2.18 4.19
CA ARG A 696 -2.06 -2.26 4.64
C ARG A 696 -1.30 -0.97 4.38
N ALA A 697 -0.18 -0.76 5.07
CA ALA A 697 0.66 0.38 4.73
C ALA A 697 1.27 0.23 3.33
N VAL A 698 1.64 1.34 2.72
CA VAL A 698 2.51 1.29 1.54
C VAL A 698 3.84 0.72 2.01
N ALA A 699 4.31 -0.35 1.36
CA ALA A 699 5.53 -1.04 1.72
C ALA A 699 6.21 -1.59 0.47
N GLN A 700 7.52 -1.73 0.55
CA GLN A 700 8.28 -2.54 -0.39
C GLN A 700 8.25 -4.00 0.06
N TRP A 701 8.76 -4.91 -0.78
CA TRP A 701 8.73 -6.35 -0.51
C TRP A 701 9.85 -6.81 0.43
N ASP A 702 10.62 -5.87 1.00
CA ASP A 702 11.59 -6.06 2.07
C ASP A 702 10.98 -6.07 3.48
N ARG A 703 9.66 -5.87 3.60
CA ARG A 703 8.92 -5.85 4.89
C ARG A 703 7.99 -7.05 5.04
N ASN A 704 7.73 -7.42 6.30
CA ASN A 704 6.73 -8.44 6.64
C ASN A 704 5.30 -7.92 6.38
N PRO A 705 4.55 -8.47 5.40
CA PRO A 705 3.23 -7.97 5.05
C PRO A 705 2.12 -8.38 6.04
N TRP A 706 2.43 -9.25 7.00
CA TRP A 706 1.52 -9.80 8.00
C TRP A 706 1.48 -9.00 9.31
N ILE A 707 2.37 -8.02 9.49
CA ILE A 707 2.42 -7.22 10.72
C ILE A 707 1.08 -6.50 10.92
N ALA A 708 0.55 -6.55 12.14
CA ALA A 708 -0.77 -5.98 12.44
C ALA A 708 -0.78 -4.44 12.43
N VAL A 709 0.35 -3.78 12.73
CA VAL A 709 0.52 -2.32 12.66
C VAL A 709 1.66 -1.99 11.70
N GLN A 710 1.35 -1.33 10.59
CA GLN A 710 2.30 -1.02 9.52
C GLN A 710 2.32 0.48 9.23
N GLY A 711 3.38 1.00 8.61
CA GLY A 711 3.45 2.39 8.10
C GLY A 711 4.47 3.27 8.84
N MET A 712 4.50 4.55 8.49
CA MET A 712 5.44 5.55 9.02
C MET A 712 4.75 6.89 9.33
N ASP A 713 3.55 6.79 9.93
CA ASP A 713 2.77 7.91 10.47
C ASP A 713 2.45 9.04 9.47
N GLY A 714 2.64 8.85 8.16
CA GLY A 714 2.33 9.84 7.14
C GLY A 714 3.30 11.03 7.03
N TYR A 715 4.51 10.91 7.57
CA TYR A 715 5.60 11.91 7.41
C TYR A 715 6.56 11.58 6.27
N SER A 716 6.17 10.65 5.40
CA SER A 716 6.95 10.21 4.26
C SER A 716 6.04 9.71 3.15
N GLU A 717 6.54 9.76 1.94
CA GLU A 717 5.87 9.24 0.74
C GLU A 717 6.82 8.31 0.00
N ALA A 718 6.32 7.15 -0.42
CA ALA A 718 7.06 6.17 -1.19
C ALA A 718 7.14 6.56 -2.68
N GLU A 719 8.23 6.16 -3.34
CA GLU A 719 8.48 6.50 -4.74
C GLU A 719 7.57 5.80 -5.77
N GLY A 720 6.81 4.78 -5.36
CA GLY A 720 5.93 3.98 -6.23
C GLY A 720 6.65 2.92 -7.07
N VAL A 721 7.99 2.86 -7.05
CA VAL A 721 8.81 1.91 -7.84
C VAL A 721 8.51 0.46 -7.50
N ALA A 722 8.23 0.14 -6.24
CA ALA A 722 7.87 -1.21 -5.81
C ALA A 722 6.61 -1.77 -6.52
N TRP A 723 5.70 -0.90 -6.97
CA TRP A 723 4.55 -1.27 -7.80
C TRP A 723 4.88 -1.21 -9.30
N LEU A 724 5.62 -0.17 -9.72
CA LEU A 724 5.95 0.06 -11.13
C LEU A 724 6.85 -1.02 -11.72
N MET A 725 7.87 -1.46 -10.98
CA MET A 725 8.84 -2.44 -11.46
C MET A 725 8.15 -3.76 -11.82
N PRO A 726 7.31 -4.36 -10.96
CA PRO A 726 6.63 -5.60 -11.32
C PRO A 726 5.53 -5.42 -12.36
N TYR A 727 4.83 -4.26 -12.40
CA TYR A 727 3.90 -3.96 -13.50
C TYR A 727 4.62 -4.01 -14.86
N TRP A 728 5.74 -3.30 -14.98
CA TRP A 728 6.51 -3.28 -16.23
C TRP A 728 7.17 -4.62 -16.52
N MET A 729 7.60 -5.37 -15.52
CA MET A 729 8.04 -6.77 -15.70
C MET A 729 6.92 -7.62 -16.30
N GLY A 730 5.71 -7.55 -15.73
CA GLY A 730 4.54 -8.28 -16.22
C GLY A 730 4.20 -7.94 -17.66
N ARG A 731 4.31 -6.66 -18.06
CA ARG A 731 4.17 -6.22 -19.46
C ARG A 731 5.30 -6.74 -20.36
N CYS A 732 6.56 -6.65 -19.90
CA CYS A 732 7.75 -7.07 -20.65
C CYS A 732 7.73 -8.56 -20.97
N TYR A 733 7.32 -9.40 -20.02
CA TYR A 733 7.33 -10.86 -20.17
C TYR A 733 5.98 -11.46 -20.57
N GLY A 734 4.98 -10.62 -20.87
CA GLY A 734 3.67 -11.06 -21.36
C GLY A 734 2.82 -11.76 -20.30
N TYR A 735 2.98 -11.42 -19.03
CA TYR A 735 2.09 -11.83 -17.94
C TYR A 735 0.86 -10.94 -17.88
N ILE A 736 1.02 -9.65 -18.20
CA ILE A 736 -0.03 -8.64 -18.28
C ILE A 736 -0.13 -8.18 -19.74
N ALA A 737 -1.35 -8.14 -20.27
CA ALA A 737 -1.61 -7.74 -21.64
C ALA A 737 -1.40 -6.23 -21.82
N GLU A 738 -1.34 -5.77 -23.07
CA GLU A 738 -1.47 -4.35 -23.36
C GLU A 738 -2.85 -3.82 -22.90
N PRO A 739 -2.92 -2.56 -22.42
CA PRO A 739 -4.18 -1.94 -22.07
C PRO A 739 -5.12 -1.93 -23.27
N LYS A 740 -6.37 -2.33 -23.03
CA LYS A 740 -7.43 -2.37 -24.05
C LYS A 740 -8.36 -1.18 -23.99
#